data_AF-A0A7X4YWG5-F1
#
_entry.id   AF-A0A7X4YWG5-F1
#
_cell.length_a   1.000
_cell.length_b   1.000
_cell.length_c   1.000
_cell.angle_alpha   90.00
_cell.angle_beta   90.00
_cell.angle_gamma   90.00
#
_symmetry.space_group_name_H-M   'P 1'
#
loop_
_entity.id
_entity.type
_entity.pdbx_description
1 polymer ?
#
loop_
_entity_poly.entity_id
_entity_poly.type
_entity_poly.pdbx_seq_one_letter_code
_entity_poly.pdbx_strand_id
1 'polypeptide(L)'
;MNIFRFIVWRRPLIPSSLMLMLALSLIVGLLPQGFPGGPTLAGATPVANGNLAGADALGRELPRDGQVRAETSGKYVGIFYFLWMGTHGTSGPFDITSILANNPNAAASASMPPWGPEQGWHFWGKPLYDYYLSDDAWVLRKHVQLLTDAGIDFLVFDATNAFTYKTVYDKLFQILDEQQAKGFKVPKIAFYTNSSSGTTITSIYNDVYAPNRYPNLWFNWKGKPLIIGDPTQVSSTIQNFFTFRLNQWPNEGQKTNGFPWIEFQRPQRVFYNNLGEKEVINVSVAQHASTISMSDTPMYGYGNNWGRSFHNGANDFTPGATNYGYNIAEQWDFALAQDPQIVFITGWNEWVAQRQPGNASRPIQFVDLATQEFSRDIEPMSGGYGDDYYLQMIGYIRKFKGMSAQPAPSAGKTITINTDFSQWTNVTPEYRDYTGDTVARSNPGWGTLTLTNNTGRNDLDTMKVARDNSNVYFYAKTKDPLTAYTGAKWMRLLIDADGNPKNGWNGFDYIVNRTGTTATTAALEQSTGGWSWTPAGTVSYKASGSELHLAIPRSALGLSSLTTPITLRFKWSDNMQTDGDAMDFYVNGDAAPDGRLAYVYTEAPGLPAAPMNLAASGGSGQASLSWSPIGGAASYNVKRATAPGGPYATVSTAGSVTSASYTDTAVTNGTAYYYVVTAVNASGESQPSAEASATPIAYVSVKNWNFNTGGNLEGWSMVNQATGSVAGGDLTVTSSGGDPFLHSPDNLAITNPSVNRYVRVRMKNNTGGTTAQVYFTTTSDTSWSEPKSKAFTITPNSGYVDYVVDMSTVAGWSGTIKQIRLDPLTVSGTANIDYIRITNGGGASYDSVAGFGSTQGANQWSYKYTANGTTYSNMTWSAANNWWSGSDAIVAAGWMHPNNAAMAARAWTAPASGTVNVSGSAAKASTAANGNGVNVKIMKNGTQVWPASGWQFIAGTNTTGYAFNFNTAVNAGDVLYFLLDGNGEHSYDTTNYSATIVYP
;
A
#
# COMPACT_ATOMS: atom_id res chain seq x y z
N MET A 1 51.14 50.67 14.38
CA MET A 1 51.13 52.10 14.81
C MET A 1 50.62 52.15 16.23
N ASN A 2 51.20 52.98 17.11
CA ASN A 2 50.78 53.11 18.51
C ASN A 2 49.41 53.77 18.65
N ILE A 3 48.60 53.39 19.64
CA ILE A 3 48.13 54.26 20.77
C ILE A 3 47.06 53.53 21.62
N PHE A 4 47.13 53.74 22.94
CA PHE A 4 46.28 53.17 24.00
C PHE A 4 44.97 53.93 24.26
N ARG A 5 43.97 53.24 24.86
CA ARG A 5 43.29 53.55 26.14
C ARG A 5 42.29 52.42 26.50
N PHE A 6 42.21 51.75 27.66
CA PHE A 6 42.26 52.10 29.12
C PHE A 6 41.05 52.93 29.61
N ILE A 7 40.31 52.61 30.70
CA ILE A 7 40.30 51.62 31.83
C ILE A 7 38.78 51.33 32.18
N VAL A 8 38.27 50.28 32.86
CA VAL A 8 38.12 50.07 34.34
C VAL A 8 37.81 48.59 34.72
N TRP A 9 38.38 48.16 35.86
CA TRP A 9 38.20 46.90 36.63
C TRP A 9 36.80 46.73 37.28
N ARG A 10 36.34 45.55 37.75
CA ARG A 10 36.84 44.80 38.94
C ARG A 10 36.36 43.33 39.02
N ARG A 11 37.29 42.43 39.42
CA ARG A 11 37.08 41.22 40.25
C ARG A 11 37.16 41.62 41.74
N PRO A 12 36.74 40.84 42.78
CA PRO A 12 36.88 39.38 42.98
C PRO A 12 35.57 38.70 43.51
N LEU A 13 35.44 37.43 43.94
CA LEU A 13 36.32 36.41 44.56
C LEU A 13 35.99 34.96 44.10
N ILE A 14 36.90 34.04 44.40
CA ILE A 14 36.89 32.56 44.20
C ILE A 14 36.94 31.96 45.63
N PRO A 15 36.27 30.83 46.01
CA PRO A 15 36.71 29.50 45.52
C PRO A 15 35.72 28.31 45.46
N SER A 16 36.18 27.29 44.69
CA SER A 16 35.98 25.83 44.84
C SER A 16 34.55 25.26 44.82
N SER A 17 34.25 24.10 44.23
CA SER A 17 34.98 23.06 43.45
C SER A 17 33.89 22.14 42.84
N LEU A 18 34.03 21.35 41.76
CA LEU A 18 35.01 20.29 41.49
C LEU A 18 34.64 19.65 40.13
N MET A 19 35.58 19.42 39.18
CA MET A 19 35.67 18.18 38.37
C MET A 19 36.83 18.16 37.34
N LEU A 20 37.70 17.16 37.53
CA LEU A 20 38.64 16.50 36.59
C LEU A 20 37.89 15.92 35.36
N MET A 21 38.45 15.50 34.20
CA MET A 21 39.81 15.29 33.62
C MET A 21 39.63 15.37 32.05
N LEU A 22 40.54 15.86 31.18
CA LEU A 22 41.83 15.30 30.68
C LEU A 22 41.69 13.86 30.05
N ALA A 23 42.28 13.49 28.89
CA ALA A 23 43.26 14.16 27.99
C ALA A 23 43.34 13.60 26.53
N LEU A 24 43.99 14.38 25.66
CA LEU A 24 44.79 14.14 24.42
C LEU A 24 44.80 12.78 23.62
N SER A 25 44.51 12.90 22.31
CA SER A 25 45.43 12.69 21.13
C SER A 25 45.66 11.34 20.37
N LEU A 26 45.46 11.44 19.03
CA LEU A 26 46.30 11.00 17.87
C LEU A 26 46.08 9.67 17.07
N ILE A 27 45.58 9.87 15.83
CA ILE A 27 45.78 9.18 14.49
C ILE A 27 45.41 7.69 14.25
N VAL A 28 44.56 7.47 13.23
CA VAL A 28 44.69 6.62 12.00
C VAL A 28 43.35 5.97 11.62
N GLY A 29 42.89 6.12 10.37
CA GLY A 29 41.82 5.28 9.79
C GLY A 29 40.90 6.01 8.78
N LEU A 30 41.05 5.72 7.49
CA LEU A 30 40.15 6.16 6.42
C LEU A 30 38.84 5.37 6.42
N LEU A 31 37.69 6.05 6.51
CA LEU A 31 36.42 5.70 5.86
C LEU A 31 35.57 6.99 5.72
N PRO A 32 34.77 7.16 4.65
CA PRO A 32 33.95 8.36 4.48
C PRO A 32 32.76 8.35 5.45
N GLN A 33 32.81 9.20 6.47
CA GLN A 33 31.67 9.45 7.35
C GLN A 33 30.53 10.08 6.54
N GLY A 34 29.35 9.47 6.62
CA GLY A 34 28.13 10.04 6.05
C GLY A 34 27.81 11.39 6.68
N PHE A 35 27.07 12.23 5.94
CA PHE A 35 26.63 13.53 6.43
C PHE A 35 25.96 13.40 7.80
N PRO A 36 26.42 14.12 8.84
CA PRO A 36 25.60 14.28 10.03
C PRO A 36 24.34 15.05 9.59
N GLY A 37 23.18 14.44 9.79
CA GLY A 37 21.91 15.15 9.65
C GLY A 37 21.94 16.41 10.51
N GLY A 38 21.39 17.51 9.99
CA GLY A 38 21.18 18.72 10.79
C GLY A 38 20.43 18.37 12.07
N PRO A 39 20.66 19.09 13.18
CA PRO A 39 20.11 18.71 14.48
C PRO A 39 18.59 18.58 14.39
N THR A 40 18.08 17.35 14.54
CA THR A 40 16.67 17.10 14.73
C THR A 40 16.24 17.81 16.00
N LEU A 41 15.44 18.86 15.87
CA LEU A 41 14.81 19.54 16.99
C LEU A 41 13.90 18.55 17.72
N ALA A 42 14.40 18.00 18.83
CA ALA A 42 13.62 17.18 19.73
C ALA A 42 12.47 18.04 20.31
N GLY A 43 11.28 17.87 19.75
CA GLY A 43 10.08 18.64 20.11
C GLY A 43 9.31 19.29 18.94
N ALA A 44 9.77 19.18 17.69
CA ALA A 44 8.99 19.68 16.55
C ALA A 44 7.80 18.78 16.21
N THR A 45 6.60 19.36 16.08
CA THR A 45 5.39 18.65 15.61
C THR A 45 5.61 18.08 14.20
N PRO A 46 5.24 16.80 13.92
CA PRO A 46 5.33 16.24 12.57
C PRO A 46 4.49 17.04 11.55
N VAL A 47 5.14 17.49 10.47
CA VAL A 47 4.51 18.24 9.37
C VAL A 47 4.34 17.35 8.15
N ALA A 48 3.15 17.34 7.54
CA ALA A 48 2.79 16.40 6.47
C ALA A 48 2.84 16.97 5.03
N ASN A 49 3.31 18.21 4.84
CA ASN A 49 3.36 18.90 3.54
C ASN A 49 4.08 18.13 2.41
N GLY A 50 5.01 17.21 2.71
CA GLY A 50 5.67 16.39 1.68
C GLY A 50 4.78 15.33 1.03
N ASN A 51 3.60 15.05 1.60
CA ASN A 51 2.73 13.94 1.21
C ASN A 51 1.34 14.42 0.72
N LEU A 52 1.34 15.42 -0.18
CA LEU A 52 0.13 15.88 -0.88
C LEU A 52 -0.38 14.84 -1.88
N ALA A 53 -1.69 14.71 -2.01
CA ALA A 53 -2.34 14.01 -3.11
C ALA A 53 -2.84 15.01 -4.16
N GLY A 54 -3.27 14.50 -5.31
CA GLY A 54 -3.83 15.28 -6.40
C GLY A 54 -3.95 14.41 -7.65
N ALA A 55 -4.81 14.82 -8.57
CA ALA A 55 -4.90 14.28 -9.92
C ALA A 55 -5.10 15.44 -10.89
N ASP A 56 -4.51 15.33 -12.09
CA ASP A 56 -4.60 16.38 -13.12
C ASP A 56 -5.90 16.32 -13.93
N ALA A 57 -6.06 17.20 -14.91
CA ALA A 57 -7.29 17.27 -15.72
C ALA A 57 -7.47 16.03 -16.63
N LEU A 58 -6.40 15.27 -16.85
CA LEU A 58 -6.39 13.98 -17.57
C LEU A 58 -6.67 12.78 -16.65
N GLY A 59 -6.84 13.01 -15.33
CA GLY A 59 -7.09 11.97 -14.34
C GLY A 59 -5.85 11.16 -13.96
N ARG A 60 -4.64 11.68 -14.20
CA ARG A 60 -3.38 11.06 -13.76
C ARG A 60 -3.16 11.40 -12.29
N GLU A 61 -3.28 10.39 -11.43
CA GLU A 61 -3.09 10.53 -9.99
C GLU A 61 -1.60 10.62 -9.62
N LEU A 62 -1.28 11.48 -8.65
CA LEU A 62 0.06 11.57 -8.10
C LEU A 62 0.39 10.31 -7.27
N PRO A 63 1.56 9.66 -7.51
CA PRO A 63 1.97 8.52 -6.71
C PRO A 63 2.13 8.88 -5.22
N ARG A 64 1.86 7.89 -4.38
CA ARG A 64 1.91 7.92 -2.91
C ARG A 64 3.11 7.15 -2.35
N ASP A 65 3.35 7.32 -1.06
CA ASP A 65 4.22 6.44 -0.30
C ASP A 65 3.76 4.98 -0.41
N GLY A 66 4.71 4.05 -0.49
CA GLY A 66 4.46 2.64 -0.80
C GLY A 66 4.22 2.32 -2.29
N GLN A 67 3.89 3.30 -3.13
CA GLN A 67 3.78 3.12 -4.60
C GLN A 67 5.08 3.47 -5.35
N VAL A 68 5.95 4.28 -4.75
CA VAL A 68 7.30 4.62 -5.25
C VAL A 68 8.38 4.16 -4.27
N ARG A 69 9.65 4.28 -4.66
CA ARG A 69 10.77 3.99 -3.76
C ARG A 69 10.72 4.84 -2.49
N ALA A 70 11.28 4.34 -1.39
CA ALA A 70 11.51 5.17 -0.20
C ALA A 70 12.45 6.34 -0.55
N GLU A 71 12.31 7.48 0.15
CA GLU A 71 13.15 8.67 -0.07
C GLU A 71 14.64 8.28 -0.07
N THR A 72 15.30 8.54 -1.20
CA THR A 72 16.65 8.08 -1.50
C THR A 72 17.63 9.25 -1.42
N SER A 73 18.59 9.18 -0.50
CA SER A 73 19.64 10.20 -0.36
C SER A 73 20.52 10.29 -1.60
N GLY A 74 21.00 11.49 -1.94
CA GLY A 74 21.91 11.70 -3.06
C GLY A 74 21.23 11.81 -4.44
N LYS A 75 19.90 11.94 -4.47
CA LYS A 75 19.09 12.14 -5.67
C LYS A 75 18.47 13.53 -5.66
N TYR A 76 18.73 14.31 -6.71
CA TYR A 76 18.33 15.72 -6.79
C TYR A 76 17.62 16.03 -8.10
N VAL A 77 16.65 16.93 -8.07
CA VAL A 77 16.02 17.47 -9.27
C VAL A 77 16.24 18.98 -9.32
N GLY A 78 16.88 19.43 -10.41
CA GLY A 78 17.04 20.84 -10.71
C GLY A 78 16.12 21.27 -11.84
N ILE A 79 15.74 22.54 -11.88
CA ILE A 79 14.94 23.12 -12.99
C ILE A 79 15.57 24.42 -13.49
N PHE A 80 15.54 24.63 -14.79
CA PHE A 80 16.00 25.86 -15.42
C PHE A 80 14.95 26.97 -15.24
N TYR A 81 15.39 28.14 -14.77
CA TYR A 81 14.52 29.24 -14.37
C TYR A 81 14.97 30.56 -15.00
N PHE A 82 14.03 31.27 -15.63
CA PHE A 82 14.30 32.40 -16.51
C PHE A 82 13.96 33.72 -15.79
N LEU A 83 14.95 34.59 -15.68
CA LEU A 83 14.90 35.82 -14.89
C LEU A 83 14.62 37.10 -15.71
N TRP A 84 14.37 36.98 -17.02
CA TRP A 84 14.61 38.07 -17.96
C TRP A 84 13.40 38.58 -18.73
N MET A 85 12.21 38.01 -18.52
CA MET A 85 11.02 38.42 -19.28
C MET A 85 10.66 39.87 -18.97
N GLY A 86 10.65 40.70 -20.02
CA GLY A 86 10.44 42.14 -19.93
C GLY A 86 11.72 42.99 -19.73
N THR A 87 12.87 42.40 -19.39
CA THR A 87 14.11 43.20 -19.22
C THR A 87 14.71 43.67 -20.55
N HIS A 88 14.42 42.94 -21.64
CA HIS A 88 14.91 43.23 -23.00
C HIS A 88 13.85 43.90 -23.90
N GLY A 89 12.77 44.40 -23.30
CA GLY A 89 11.64 45.03 -23.99
C GLY A 89 10.29 44.47 -23.56
N THR A 90 9.26 45.31 -23.63
CA THR A 90 7.90 45.03 -23.14
C THR A 90 6.82 45.40 -24.16
N SER A 91 7.15 45.58 -25.44
CA SER A 91 6.15 45.88 -26.48
C SER A 91 5.21 44.69 -26.69
N GLY A 92 3.90 44.97 -26.86
CA GLY A 92 2.86 43.95 -26.98
C GLY A 92 1.73 44.15 -25.95
N PRO A 93 1.20 43.08 -25.32
CA PRO A 93 1.57 41.68 -25.55
C PRO A 93 1.21 41.19 -26.95
N PHE A 94 2.11 40.42 -27.55
CA PHE A 94 1.87 39.67 -28.78
C PHE A 94 1.89 38.18 -28.43
N ASP A 95 0.85 37.43 -28.80
CA ASP A 95 0.70 36.01 -28.46
C ASP A 95 0.62 35.19 -29.76
N ILE A 96 1.61 34.32 -29.99
CA ILE A 96 1.80 33.61 -31.26
C ILE A 96 0.63 32.65 -31.52
N THR A 97 0.21 31.88 -30.51
CA THR A 97 -0.90 30.93 -30.63
C THR A 97 -2.21 31.66 -30.99
N SER A 98 -2.47 32.80 -30.36
CA SER A 98 -3.64 33.66 -30.61
C SER A 98 -3.57 34.35 -31.98
N ILE A 99 -2.40 34.79 -32.43
CA ILE A 99 -2.20 35.38 -33.76
C ILE A 99 -2.52 34.34 -34.83
N LEU A 100 -1.95 33.14 -34.73
CA LEU A 100 -2.16 32.04 -35.69
C LEU A 100 -3.61 31.55 -35.69
N ALA A 101 -4.23 31.39 -34.52
CA ALA A 101 -5.62 30.94 -34.40
C ALA A 101 -6.62 31.92 -35.04
N ASN A 102 -6.43 33.23 -34.85
CA ASN A 102 -7.30 34.26 -35.42
C ASN A 102 -6.96 34.59 -36.89
N ASN A 103 -5.74 34.28 -37.35
CA ASN A 103 -5.27 34.61 -38.69
C ASN A 103 -4.46 33.42 -39.26
N PRO A 104 -5.10 32.37 -39.81
CA PRO A 104 -4.41 31.14 -40.24
C PRO A 104 -3.30 31.36 -41.28
N ASN A 105 -3.38 32.44 -42.08
CA ASN A 105 -2.36 32.81 -43.06
C ASN A 105 -1.25 33.74 -42.50
N ALA A 106 -1.26 34.08 -41.20
CA ALA A 106 -0.32 35.03 -40.59
C ALA A 106 1.14 34.68 -40.87
N ALA A 107 1.49 33.39 -40.80
CA ALA A 107 2.83 32.87 -41.07
C ALA A 107 3.41 33.26 -42.45
N ALA A 108 2.56 33.57 -43.44
CA ALA A 108 2.95 33.90 -44.80
C ALA A 108 3.28 35.39 -45.03
N SER A 109 3.02 36.29 -44.06
CA SER A 109 3.29 37.73 -44.22
C SER A 109 3.80 38.41 -42.96
N ALA A 110 5.06 38.83 -43.01
CA ALA A 110 5.73 39.62 -41.97
C ALA A 110 5.12 41.02 -41.73
N SER A 111 4.32 41.54 -42.67
CA SER A 111 3.71 42.87 -42.60
C SER A 111 2.29 42.87 -42.05
N MET A 112 1.73 41.71 -41.67
CA MET A 112 0.41 41.68 -41.02
C MET A 112 0.44 42.37 -39.64
N PRO A 113 -0.49 43.30 -39.35
CA PRO A 113 -0.48 44.08 -38.10
C PRO A 113 -0.38 43.29 -36.78
N PRO A 114 -1.00 42.09 -36.63
CA PRO A 114 -0.93 41.33 -35.37
C PRO A 114 0.49 40.88 -34.96
N TRP A 115 1.45 40.78 -35.88
CA TRP A 115 2.83 40.34 -35.59
C TRP A 115 3.72 41.40 -34.92
N GLY A 116 3.21 42.59 -34.65
CA GLY A 116 3.98 43.66 -34.02
C GLY A 116 5.29 43.99 -34.77
N PRO A 117 6.31 44.51 -34.06
CA PRO A 117 7.62 44.79 -34.64
C PRO A 117 8.47 43.53 -34.80
N GLU A 118 9.31 43.51 -35.85
CA GLU A 118 10.47 42.62 -35.91
C GLU A 118 11.40 42.90 -34.71
N GLN A 119 12.09 41.87 -34.21
CA GLN A 119 12.88 41.91 -32.97
C GLN A 119 12.07 42.19 -31.69
N GLY A 120 10.74 42.29 -31.78
CA GLY A 120 9.83 42.29 -30.64
C GLY A 120 9.69 40.91 -30.00
N TRP A 121 9.44 40.88 -28.70
CA TRP A 121 9.21 39.66 -27.94
C TRP A 121 7.74 39.23 -28.02
N HIS A 122 7.49 37.93 -28.12
CA HIS A 122 6.15 37.36 -28.27
C HIS A 122 5.97 36.18 -27.33
N PHE A 123 4.82 36.13 -26.66
CA PHE A 123 4.38 34.97 -25.88
C PHE A 123 4.05 33.80 -26.80
N TRP A 124 4.47 32.57 -26.47
CA TRP A 124 4.02 31.37 -27.21
C TRP A 124 2.57 30.99 -26.87
N GLY A 125 2.08 31.41 -25.71
CA GLY A 125 0.72 31.24 -25.21
C GLY A 125 0.52 32.05 -23.93
N LYS A 126 -0.71 32.05 -23.38
CA LYS A 126 -1.05 32.87 -22.21
C LYS A 126 -0.69 32.17 -20.87
N PRO A 127 0.18 32.77 -20.03
CA PRO A 127 0.44 32.27 -18.67
C PRO A 127 -0.82 32.25 -17.81
N LEU A 128 -0.87 31.41 -16.78
CA LEU A 128 -1.97 31.46 -15.81
C LEU A 128 -2.02 32.81 -15.09
N TYR A 129 -0.86 33.42 -14.82
CA TYR A 129 -0.74 34.70 -14.12
C TYR A 129 -0.79 35.93 -15.04
N ASP A 130 -1.36 35.77 -16.23
CA ASP A 130 -1.45 36.76 -17.32
C ASP A 130 -0.07 37.20 -17.85
N TYR A 131 -0.01 38.20 -18.74
CA TYR A 131 1.23 38.63 -19.42
C TYR A 131 2.18 39.43 -18.49
N TYR A 132 2.77 38.75 -17.51
CA TYR A 132 3.55 39.33 -16.40
C TYR A 132 5.01 39.67 -16.78
N LEU A 133 5.67 40.47 -15.94
CA LEU A 133 7.11 40.78 -15.99
C LEU A 133 7.87 39.93 -14.98
N SER A 134 9.07 39.45 -15.28
CA SER A 134 9.84 38.57 -14.39
C SER A 134 10.10 39.15 -12.99
N ASP A 135 9.98 40.46 -12.79
CA ASP A 135 10.16 41.10 -11.48
C ASP A 135 8.86 41.26 -10.67
N ASP A 136 7.72 40.75 -11.14
CA ASP A 136 6.45 40.73 -10.40
C ASP A 136 6.56 39.82 -9.16
N ALA A 137 6.69 40.43 -7.99
CA ALA A 137 6.88 39.73 -6.73
C ALA A 137 5.66 38.87 -6.31
N TRP A 138 4.47 39.12 -6.86
CA TRP A 138 3.29 38.29 -6.62
C TRP A 138 3.43 36.95 -7.36
N VAL A 139 3.86 36.99 -8.62
CA VAL A 139 4.12 35.78 -9.43
C VAL A 139 5.31 34.99 -8.89
N LEU A 140 6.40 35.67 -8.50
CA LEU A 140 7.56 35.01 -7.89
C LEU A 140 7.21 34.26 -6.59
N ARG A 141 6.23 34.73 -5.80
CA ARG A 141 5.72 33.99 -4.62
C ARG A 141 5.04 32.69 -5.03
N LYS A 142 4.09 32.74 -5.96
CA LYS A 142 3.43 31.53 -6.49
C LYS A 142 4.44 30.54 -7.09
N HIS A 143 5.45 31.00 -7.82
CA HIS A 143 6.51 30.13 -8.36
C HIS A 143 7.31 29.43 -7.26
N VAL A 144 7.68 30.12 -6.18
CA VAL A 144 8.42 29.52 -5.06
C VAL A 144 7.58 28.46 -4.34
N GLN A 145 6.28 28.70 -4.14
CA GLN A 145 5.38 27.72 -3.52
C GLN A 145 5.28 26.45 -4.35
N LEU A 146 4.91 26.58 -5.63
CA LEU A 146 4.73 25.44 -6.54
C LEU A 146 6.01 24.61 -6.69
N LEU A 147 7.17 25.26 -6.87
CA LEU A 147 8.45 24.55 -7.01
C LEU A 147 8.91 23.89 -5.68
N THR A 148 8.51 24.44 -4.54
CA THR A 148 8.76 23.83 -3.22
C THR A 148 7.88 22.60 -3.00
N ASP A 149 6.58 22.69 -3.26
CA ASP A 149 5.63 21.57 -3.13
C ASP A 149 5.89 20.45 -4.15
N ALA A 150 6.42 20.80 -5.33
CA ALA A 150 6.90 19.82 -6.29
C ALA A 150 8.17 19.08 -5.86
N GLY A 151 8.88 19.58 -4.85
CA GLY A 151 10.10 18.97 -4.33
C GLY A 151 11.34 19.20 -5.20
N ILE A 152 11.40 20.31 -5.93
CA ILE A 152 12.61 20.77 -6.64
C ILE A 152 13.70 21.10 -5.63
N ASP A 153 14.92 20.58 -5.82
CA ASP A 153 16.03 20.83 -4.90
C ASP A 153 16.78 22.12 -5.22
N PHE A 154 16.84 22.52 -6.49
CA PHE A 154 17.49 23.77 -6.91
C PHE A 154 16.97 24.38 -8.21
N LEU A 155 16.97 25.70 -8.25
CA LEU A 155 16.78 26.52 -9.44
C LEU A 155 18.15 26.78 -10.07
N VAL A 156 18.23 26.61 -11.38
CA VAL A 156 19.38 27.02 -12.18
C VAL A 156 18.97 28.28 -12.94
N PHE A 157 19.54 29.41 -12.55
CA PHE A 157 19.25 30.70 -13.16
C PHE A 157 19.95 30.85 -14.51
N ASP A 158 19.17 31.24 -15.53
CA ASP A 158 19.70 31.57 -16.84
C ASP A 158 20.52 32.87 -16.82
N ALA A 159 21.85 32.71 -16.91
CA ALA A 159 22.80 33.78 -17.20
C ALA A 159 23.65 33.40 -18.44
N THR A 160 23.11 32.58 -19.34
CA THR A 160 23.84 32.01 -20.50
C THR A 160 24.30 33.09 -21.46
N ASN A 161 23.55 34.18 -21.60
CA ASN A 161 23.82 35.29 -22.51
C ASN A 161 24.55 36.48 -21.86
N ALA A 162 25.38 36.21 -20.85
CA ALA A 162 26.22 37.17 -20.10
C ALA A 162 25.49 38.22 -19.23
N PHE A 163 24.16 38.23 -19.19
CA PHE A 163 23.35 39.05 -18.28
C PHE A 163 22.99 38.25 -17.01
N THR A 164 22.93 38.93 -15.86
CA THR A 164 22.68 38.27 -14.55
C THR A 164 21.30 38.54 -13.94
N TYR A 165 20.60 39.59 -14.39
CA TYR A 165 19.22 39.92 -13.96
C TYR A 165 19.03 40.18 -12.46
N LYS A 166 19.97 40.93 -11.85
CA LYS A 166 20.04 41.22 -10.41
C LYS A 166 18.72 41.65 -9.76
N THR A 167 17.95 42.55 -10.37
CA THR A 167 16.66 43.02 -9.84
C THR A 167 15.68 41.88 -9.57
N VAL A 168 15.73 40.82 -10.39
CA VAL A 168 14.82 39.66 -10.28
C VAL A 168 15.35 38.65 -9.27
N TYR A 169 16.64 38.26 -9.34
CA TYR A 169 17.15 37.31 -8.33
C TYR A 169 17.22 37.91 -6.92
N ASP A 170 17.37 39.22 -6.75
CA ASP A 170 17.29 39.87 -5.43
C ASP A 170 15.89 39.67 -4.80
N LYS A 171 14.82 39.90 -5.59
CA LYS A 171 13.43 39.64 -5.17
C LYS A 171 13.21 38.16 -4.87
N LEU A 172 13.71 37.27 -5.74
CA LEU A 172 13.55 35.83 -5.60
C LEU A 172 14.32 35.27 -4.39
N PHE A 173 15.54 35.76 -4.10
CA PHE A 173 16.29 35.41 -2.89
C PHE A 173 15.52 35.83 -1.63
N GLN A 174 14.94 37.04 -1.59
CA GLN A 174 14.14 37.48 -0.46
C GLN A 174 12.93 36.56 -0.21
N ILE A 175 12.22 36.14 -1.27
CA ILE A 175 11.05 35.25 -1.16
C ILE A 175 11.48 33.83 -0.72
N LEU A 176 12.55 33.28 -1.30
CA LEU A 176 13.09 31.98 -0.92
C LEU A 176 13.56 31.96 0.55
N ASP A 177 14.25 33.01 1.00
CA ASP A 177 14.71 33.16 2.38
C ASP A 177 13.54 33.28 3.37
N GLU A 178 12.52 34.09 3.03
CA GLU A 178 11.29 34.24 3.80
C GLU A 178 10.56 32.91 4.00
N GLN A 179 10.39 32.12 2.93
CA GLN A 179 9.73 30.82 3.03
C GLN A 179 10.63 29.77 3.71
N GLN A 180 11.96 29.82 3.54
CA GLN A 180 12.86 28.95 4.30
C GLN A 180 12.80 29.25 5.82
N ALA A 181 12.69 30.53 6.20
CA ALA A 181 12.58 30.93 7.60
C ALA A 181 11.28 30.43 8.28
N LYS A 182 10.21 30.19 7.50
CA LYS A 182 8.97 29.54 7.95
C LYS A 182 9.07 28.01 8.02
N GLY A 183 10.20 27.43 7.63
CA GLY A 183 10.48 25.99 7.72
C GLY A 183 10.24 25.19 6.43
N PHE A 184 9.92 25.84 5.31
CA PHE A 184 9.74 25.17 4.03
C PHE A 184 11.09 24.72 3.42
N LYS A 185 11.12 23.54 2.78
CA LYS A 185 12.30 22.98 2.09
C LYS A 185 12.46 23.61 0.71
N VAL A 186 12.61 24.94 0.67
CA VAL A 186 12.67 25.72 -0.58
C VAL A 186 13.82 25.27 -1.50
N PRO A 187 13.63 25.38 -2.83
CA PRO A 187 14.71 25.22 -3.80
C PRO A 187 15.93 26.08 -3.46
N LYS A 188 17.11 25.50 -3.67
CA LYS A 188 18.40 26.20 -3.61
C LYS A 188 18.74 26.85 -4.94
N ILE A 189 19.83 27.62 -5.01
CA ILE A 189 20.17 28.42 -6.20
C ILE A 189 21.57 28.09 -6.74
N ALA A 190 21.65 28.06 -8.07
CA ALA A 190 22.87 27.96 -8.87
C ALA A 190 22.70 28.82 -10.14
N PHE A 191 23.81 29.15 -10.81
CA PHE A 191 23.81 29.95 -12.04
C PHE A 191 24.40 29.16 -13.22
N TYR A 192 23.81 29.32 -14.41
CA TYR A 192 24.33 28.80 -15.66
C TYR A 192 24.88 29.93 -16.52
N THR A 193 26.16 29.87 -16.89
CA THR A 193 26.83 30.84 -17.76
C THR A 193 27.37 30.17 -19.03
N ASN A 194 27.46 30.91 -20.13
CA ASN A 194 27.97 30.37 -21.41
C ASN A 194 28.76 31.45 -22.18
N SER A 195 28.05 32.42 -22.76
CA SER A 195 28.65 33.61 -23.38
C SER A 195 29.38 34.43 -22.33
N SER A 196 30.64 34.80 -22.60
CA SER A 196 31.52 35.54 -21.66
C SER A 196 31.60 34.93 -20.25
N SER A 197 31.52 33.59 -20.15
CA SER A 197 31.34 32.83 -18.90
C SER A 197 32.22 33.32 -17.74
N GLY A 198 33.53 33.47 -17.92
CA GLY A 198 34.42 33.91 -16.84
C GLY A 198 34.12 35.29 -16.27
N THR A 199 33.75 36.25 -17.13
CA THR A 199 33.33 37.61 -16.72
C THR A 199 32.02 37.56 -15.95
N THR A 200 31.04 36.79 -16.43
CA THR A 200 29.72 36.66 -15.80
C THR A 200 29.82 35.93 -14.46
N ILE A 201 30.60 34.84 -14.38
CA ILE A 201 30.92 34.15 -13.11
C ILE A 201 31.59 35.12 -12.13
N THR A 202 32.56 35.92 -12.58
CA THR A 202 33.26 36.87 -11.71
C THR A 202 32.31 37.95 -11.17
N SER A 203 31.37 38.43 -12.00
CA SER A 203 30.31 39.35 -11.56
C SER A 203 29.39 38.72 -10.51
N ILE A 204 28.90 37.49 -10.76
CA ILE A 204 28.04 36.74 -9.84
C ILE A 204 28.77 36.45 -8.51
N TYR A 205 30.04 36.04 -8.57
CA TYR A 205 30.87 35.78 -7.39
C TYR A 205 31.01 37.04 -6.53
N ASN A 206 31.33 38.18 -7.14
CA ASN A 206 31.52 39.44 -6.43
C ASN A 206 30.21 40.01 -5.84
N ASP A 207 29.06 39.76 -6.47
CA ASP A 207 27.76 40.27 -6.00
C ASP A 207 27.08 39.38 -4.96
N VAL A 208 27.17 38.05 -5.09
CA VAL A 208 26.40 37.09 -4.26
C VAL A 208 27.28 36.35 -3.26
N TYR A 209 28.38 35.75 -3.73
CA TYR A 209 29.11 34.73 -2.98
C TYR A 209 30.23 35.30 -2.09
N ALA A 210 31.06 36.20 -2.63
CA ALA A 210 32.10 36.90 -1.88
C ALA A 210 31.56 37.73 -0.70
N PRO A 211 30.43 38.47 -0.81
CA PRO A 211 29.80 39.13 0.33
C PRO A 211 28.94 38.19 1.20
N ASN A 212 28.93 36.88 0.92
CA ASN A 212 28.20 35.87 1.69
C ASN A 212 26.68 36.17 1.84
N ARG A 213 26.02 36.52 0.73
CA ARG A 213 24.57 36.79 0.69
C ARG A 213 23.78 35.49 0.55
N TYR A 214 22.83 35.28 1.46
CA TYR A 214 21.93 34.11 1.50
C TYR A 214 22.65 32.75 1.38
N PRO A 215 23.68 32.45 2.20
CA PRO A 215 24.43 31.19 2.12
C PRO A 215 23.57 29.94 2.38
N ASN A 216 22.44 30.10 3.08
CA ASN A 216 21.40 29.09 3.29
C ASN A 216 20.61 28.74 2.01
N LEU A 217 20.65 29.58 0.97
CA LEU A 217 20.03 29.33 -0.33
C LEU A 217 20.97 28.69 -1.36
N TRP A 218 22.29 28.69 -1.14
CA TRP A 218 23.23 28.17 -2.14
C TRP A 218 23.10 26.65 -2.33
N PHE A 219 22.99 26.19 -3.57
CA PHE A 219 23.03 24.75 -3.84
C PHE A 219 24.48 24.24 -3.75
N ASN A 220 24.80 23.56 -2.66
CA ASN A 220 26.14 23.02 -2.43
C ASN A 220 26.30 21.63 -3.07
N TRP A 221 27.02 21.57 -4.19
CA TRP A 221 27.38 20.31 -4.86
C TRP A 221 28.76 19.83 -4.42
N LYS A 222 28.85 18.57 -3.95
CA LYS A 222 30.10 17.94 -3.47
C LYS A 222 30.90 18.81 -2.47
N GLY A 223 30.19 19.55 -1.60
CA GLY A 223 30.77 20.34 -0.50
C GLY A 223 31.03 21.83 -0.77
N LYS A 224 30.75 22.35 -1.97
CA LYS A 224 30.90 23.77 -2.32
C LYS A 224 29.71 24.25 -3.17
N PRO A 225 29.43 25.56 -3.28
CA PRO A 225 28.36 26.05 -4.16
C PRO A 225 28.56 25.61 -5.61
N LEU A 226 27.48 25.21 -6.28
CA LEU A 226 27.50 24.85 -7.70
C LEU A 226 27.52 26.10 -8.58
N ILE A 227 28.37 26.09 -9.61
CA ILE A 227 28.26 27.00 -10.75
C ILE A 227 28.50 26.25 -12.06
N ILE A 228 27.77 26.64 -13.11
CA ILE A 228 27.88 26.02 -14.44
C ILE A 228 28.52 27.02 -15.40
N GLY A 229 29.65 26.63 -16.00
CA GLY A 229 30.47 27.49 -16.86
C GLY A 229 31.92 27.04 -16.92
N ASP A 230 32.80 27.89 -17.46
CA ASP A 230 34.19 27.55 -17.73
C ASP A 230 35.15 27.99 -16.59
N PRO A 231 35.73 27.06 -15.81
CA PRO A 231 36.66 27.39 -14.73
C PRO A 231 37.99 27.96 -15.22
N THR A 232 38.37 27.74 -16.49
CA THR A 232 39.65 28.22 -17.03
C THR A 232 39.67 29.75 -17.24
N GLN A 233 38.49 30.38 -17.26
CA GLN A 233 38.30 31.81 -17.50
C GLN A 233 38.24 32.66 -16.22
N VAL A 234 38.42 32.06 -15.03
CA VAL A 234 38.31 32.76 -13.74
C VAL A 234 39.55 32.56 -12.85
N SER A 235 39.73 33.43 -11.86
CA SER A 235 40.86 33.38 -10.94
C SER A 235 40.88 32.11 -10.08
N SER A 236 42.06 31.70 -9.61
CA SER A 236 42.21 30.53 -8.72
C SER A 236 41.40 30.66 -7.42
N THR A 237 41.15 31.87 -6.93
CA THR A 237 40.22 32.11 -5.80
C THR A 237 38.81 31.63 -6.12
N ILE A 238 38.29 31.97 -7.30
CA ILE A 238 36.95 31.58 -7.76
C ILE A 238 36.91 30.08 -8.08
N GLN A 239 37.93 29.55 -8.77
CA GLN A 239 38.06 28.10 -9.04
C GLN A 239 38.02 27.27 -7.74
N ASN A 240 38.68 27.76 -6.69
CA ASN A 240 38.71 27.09 -5.38
C ASN A 240 37.43 27.27 -4.57
N PHE A 241 36.61 28.30 -4.84
CA PHE A 241 35.38 28.57 -4.10
C PHE A 241 34.22 27.67 -4.53
N PHE A 242 34.03 27.45 -5.83
CA PHE A 242 32.91 26.69 -6.37
C PHE A 242 33.23 25.20 -6.61
N THR A 243 32.18 24.38 -6.69
CA THR A 243 32.20 23.16 -7.49
C THR A 243 31.72 23.50 -8.90
N PHE A 244 32.61 23.36 -9.87
CA PHE A 244 32.29 23.64 -11.27
C PHE A 244 31.64 22.46 -11.97
N ARG A 245 30.66 22.76 -12.84
CA ARG A 245 30.30 21.91 -13.97
C ARG A 245 30.46 22.68 -15.26
N LEU A 246 30.94 22.03 -16.32
CA LEU A 246 31.14 22.69 -17.60
C LEU A 246 29.79 22.91 -18.26
N ASN A 247 29.56 24.10 -18.79
CA ASN A 247 28.46 24.37 -19.69
C ASN A 247 28.50 23.39 -20.87
N GLN A 248 27.40 22.68 -21.11
CA GLN A 248 27.23 21.77 -22.23
C GLN A 248 26.11 22.26 -23.16
N TRP A 249 26.50 22.65 -24.37
CA TRP A 249 25.59 22.94 -25.46
C TRP A 249 25.07 21.63 -26.10
N PRO A 250 23.84 21.59 -26.65
CA PRO A 250 23.31 20.39 -27.30
C PRO A 250 24.15 19.93 -28.50
N ASN A 251 24.66 20.88 -29.29
CA ASN A 251 25.32 20.61 -30.58
C ASN A 251 26.83 20.33 -30.50
N GLU A 252 27.44 20.39 -29.31
CA GLU A 252 28.87 20.10 -29.12
C GLU A 252 29.10 18.70 -28.55
N GLY A 253 30.34 18.21 -28.66
CA GLY A 253 30.77 16.93 -28.08
C GLY A 253 30.57 16.89 -26.56
N GLN A 254 30.30 15.69 -26.02
CA GLN A 254 30.04 15.52 -24.59
C GLN A 254 31.29 15.79 -23.74
N LYS A 255 31.16 16.68 -22.77
CA LYS A 255 32.21 17.05 -21.80
C LYS A 255 32.12 16.17 -20.54
N THR A 256 33.28 15.80 -19.99
CA THR A 256 33.36 15.27 -18.61
C THR A 256 33.01 16.39 -17.63
N ASN A 257 32.24 16.11 -16.57
CA ASN A 257 31.63 17.13 -15.70
C ASN A 257 30.73 18.12 -16.48
N GLY A 258 30.23 17.76 -17.66
CA GLY A 258 29.28 18.58 -18.43
C GLY A 258 27.90 18.64 -17.76
N PHE A 259 27.25 19.79 -17.81
CA PHE A 259 25.88 20.00 -17.35
C PHE A 259 25.04 20.48 -18.55
N PRO A 260 24.09 19.69 -19.06
CA PRO A 260 23.33 20.03 -20.26
C PRO A 260 22.45 21.27 -20.06
N TRP A 261 22.43 22.15 -21.04
CA TRP A 261 21.42 23.21 -21.16
C TRP A 261 20.07 22.62 -21.62
N ILE A 262 20.12 21.82 -22.69
CA ILE A 262 19.05 20.95 -23.19
C ILE A 262 19.68 19.86 -24.07
N GLU A 263 18.94 18.79 -24.36
CA GLU A 263 19.40 17.69 -25.22
C GLU A 263 18.64 17.65 -26.56
N PHE A 264 19.40 17.59 -27.67
CA PHE A 264 18.89 17.41 -29.04
C PHE A 264 19.19 15.99 -29.58
N GLN A 265 19.33 15.02 -28.68
CA GLN A 265 19.60 13.61 -29.00
C GLN A 265 18.55 12.73 -28.33
N ARG A 266 18.15 11.63 -28.98
CA ARG A 266 17.16 10.68 -28.46
C ARG A 266 17.67 9.23 -28.58
N PRO A 267 17.73 8.44 -27.49
CA PRO A 267 17.60 8.87 -26.10
C PRO A 267 18.63 9.95 -25.74
N GLN A 268 18.31 10.78 -24.75
CA GLN A 268 19.16 11.90 -24.37
C GLN A 268 20.48 11.42 -23.74
N ARG A 269 21.54 12.25 -23.80
CA ARG A 269 22.85 11.87 -23.26
C ARG A 269 22.83 11.74 -21.75
N VAL A 270 23.64 10.81 -21.24
CA VAL A 270 23.93 10.66 -19.81
C VAL A 270 25.26 11.32 -19.53
N PHE A 271 25.28 12.35 -18.67
CA PHE A 271 26.49 13.09 -18.34
C PHE A 271 27.22 12.44 -17.17
N TYR A 272 28.53 12.25 -17.35
CA TYR A 272 29.40 11.61 -16.39
C TYR A 272 30.30 12.63 -15.70
N ASN A 273 30.48 12.47 -14.39
CA ASN A 273 31.48 13.23 -13.67
C ASN A 273 32.89 12.63 -13.88
N ASN A 274 33.91 13.31 -13.35
CA ASN A 274 35.31 12.89 -13.44
C ASN A 274 35.65 11.58 -12.70
N LEU A 275 34.71 11.00 -11.97
CA LEU A 275 34.84 9.67 -11.36
C LEU A 275 34.16 8.56 -12.18
N GLY A 276 33.53 8.92 -13.32
CA GLY A 276 32.76 7.99 -14.15
C GLY A 276 31.35 7.68 -13.63
N GLU A 277 30.85 8.43 -12.63
CA GLU A 277 29.47 8.29 -12.14
C GLU A 277 28.48 8.97 -13.09
N LYS A 278 27.32 8.36 -13.31
CA LYS A 278 26.18 9.00 -14.01
C LYS A 278 25.66 10.15 -13.14
N GLU A 279 25.95 11.38 -13.53
CA GLU A 279 25.69 12.53 -12.70
C GLU A 279 24.43 13.31 -13.13
N VAL A 280 24.30 13.67 -14.41
CA VAL A 280 23.18 14.51 -14.88
C VAL A 280 22.51 13.90 -16.10
N ILE A 281 21.17 13.94 -16.13
CA ILE A 281 20.36 13.72 -17.34
C ILE A 281 19.39 14.88 -17.49
N ASN A 282 19.22 15.39 -18.70
CA ASN A 282 18.22 16.41 -19.01
C ASN A 282 16.87 15.77 -19.37
N VAL A 283 15.78 16.48 -19.08
CA VAL A 283 14.44 16.21 -19.60
C VAL A 283 13.78 17.54 -19.99
N SER A 284 13.00 17.55 -21.08
CA SER A 284 12.21 18.73 -21.46
C SER A 284 10.94 18.35 -22.20
N VAL A 285 9.92 19.23 -22.16
CA VAL A 285 8.62 19.00 -22.82
C VAL A 285 8.69 19.12 -24.33
N ALA A 286 9.49 20.05 -24.87
CA ALA A 286 9.74 20.18 -26.29
C ALA A 286 11.24 20.43 -26.57
N GLN A 287 11.70 20.02 -27.76
CA GLN A 287 13.11 20.00 -28.17
C GLN A 287 13.26 20.30 -29.67
N HIS A 288 14.41 20.87 -30.03
CA HIS A 288 14.88 20.87 -31.41
C HIS A 288 15.59 19.54 -31.70
N ALA A 289 15.57 19.08 -32.95
CA ALA A 289 16.46 18.00 -33.38
C ALA A 289 17.81 18.51 -33.92
N SER A 290 17.80 19.55 -34.77
CA SER A 290 19.03 20.09 -35.38
C SER A 290 18.88 21.52 -35.93
N THR A 291 17.68 21.90 -36.36
CA THR A 291 17.30 23.25 -36.76
C THR A 291 16.81 24.03 -35.54
N ILE A 292 17.41 25.20 -35.27
CA ILE A 292 17.14 26.00 -34.05
C ILE A 292 15.77 26.72 -34.05
N SER A 293 14.94 26.59 -35.07
CA SER A 293 13.68 27.34 -35.19
C SER A 293 12.46 26.50 -34.79
N MET A 294 11.93 26.73 -33.58
CA MET A 294 10.67 26.09 -33.14
C MET A 294 9.49 26.49 -34.04
N SER A 295 9.53 27.67 -34.66
CA SER A 295 8.47 28.15 -35.54
C SER A 295 8.24 27.32 -36.80
N ASP A 296 9.21 26.52 -37.26
CA ASP A 296 9.12 25.92 -38.59
C ASP A 296 7.99 24.89 -38.71
N THR A 297 7.91 23.93 -37.78
CA THR A 297 6.85 22.93 -37.76
C THR A 297 5.43 23.55 -37.66
N PRO A 298 5.12 24.45 -36.70
CA PRO A 298 3.79 25.04 -36.58
C PRO A 298 3.44 26.11 -37.62
N MET A 299 4.41 26.78 -38.25
CA MET A 299 4.12 27.87 -39.22
C MET A 299 4.23 27.45 -40.69
N TYR A 300 5.06 26.44 -40.99
CA TYR A 300 5.40 26.07 -42.38
C TYR A 300 5.20 24.58 -42.70
N GLY A 301 4.82 23.75 -41.71
CA GLY A 301 4.49 22.34 -41.91
C GLY A 301 5.69 21.44 -42.20
N TYR A 302 6.91 21.94 -42.05
CA TYR A 302 8.15 21.16 -42.13
C TYR A 302 9.07 21.54 -40.97
N GLY A 303 9.98 20.64 -40.61
CA GLY A 303 10.89 20.80 -39.47
C GLY A 303 10.85 19.57 -38.58
N ASN A 304 11.98 19.29 -37.91
CA ASN A 304 12.19 18.07 -37.14
C ASN A 304 12.03 18.30 -35.63
N ASN A 305 11.20 19.26 -35.22
CA ASN A 305 11.01 19.59 -33.80
C ASN A 305 10.25 18.47 -33.10
N TRP A 306 10.68 18.11 -31.88
CA TRP A 306 10.00 17.17 -31.00
C TRP A 306 9.14 17.98 -30.04
N GLY A 307 7.84 18.06 -30.34
CA GLY A 307 6.87 18.79 -29.52
C GLY A 307 6.45 18.01 -28.28
N ARG A 308 5.55 18.59 -27.49
CA ARG A 308 5.03 17.98 -26.25
C ARG A 308 4.34 16.64 -26.46
N SER A 309 3.64 16.50 -27.59
CA SER A 309 2.94 15.29 -28.01
C SER A 309 3.85 14.22 -28.61
N PHE A 310 5.14 14.51 -28.85
CA PHE A 310 6.04 13.58 -29.53
C PHE A 310 6.16 12.26 -28.77
N HIS A 311 5.82 11.16 -29.45
CA HIS A 311 6.01 9.80 -28.94
C HIS A 311 6.06 8.80 -30.08
N ASN A 312 6.57 7.59 -29.83
CA ASN A 312 6.67 6.52 -30.84
C ASN A 312 7.37 6.95 -32.16
N GLY A 313 8.22 7.98 -32.12
CA GLY A 313 8.97 8.49 -33.27
C GLY A 313 8.30 9.62 -34.08
N ALA A 314 7.14 10.13 -33.68
CA ALA A 314 6.44 11.23 -34.37
C ALA A 314 5.73 12.19 -33.41
N ASN A 315 5.42 13.41 -33.88
CA ASN A 315 4.50 14.32 -33.19
C ASN A 315 3.06 13.84 -33.39
N ASP A 316 2.23 13.87 -32.34
CA ASP A 316 0.82 13.51 -32.40
C ASP A 316 -0.06 14.77 -32.43
N PHE A 317 -0.67 15.01 -33.58
CA PHE A 317 -1.53 16.15 -33.82
C PHE A 317 -3.03 15.87 -33.54
N THR A 318 -3.36 14.76 -32.89
CA THR A 318 -4.75 14.51 -32.45
C THR A 318 -5.18 15.55 -31.39
N PRO A 319 -6.44 16.03 -31.43
CA PRO A 319 -6.91 17.05 -30.49
C PRO A 319 -6.71 16.64 -29.02
N GLY A 320 -5.96 17.44 -28.27
CA GLY A 320 -5.65 17.20 -26.85
C GLY A 320 -4.36 16.41 -26.58
N ALA A 321 -3.70 15.80 -27.57
CA ALA A 321 -2.44 15.06 -27.36
C ALA A 321 -1.33 15.93 -26.74
N THR A 322 -1.32 17.23 -27.06
CA THR A 322 -0.41 18.24 -26.49
C THR A 322 -0.53 18.45 -24.97
N ASN A 323 -1.58 17.94 -24.32
CA ASN A 323 -1.72 18.00 -22.85
C ASN A 323 -1.08 16.80 -22.14
N TYR A 324 -0.93 15.66 -22.83
CA TYR A 324 -0.45 14.41 -22.21
C TYR A 324 1.04 14.40 -21.90
N GLY A 325 1.84 15.26 -22.55
CA GLY A 325 3.28 15.36 -22.27
C GLY A 325 4.03 14.05 -22.50
N TYR A 326 3.70 13.32 -23.57
CA TYR A 326 4.33 12.04 -23.88
C TYR A 326 5.84 12.20 -24.10
N ASN A 327 6.28 13.32 -24.68
CA ASN A 327 7.69 13.54 -24.97
C ASN A 327 8.56 13.60 -23.72
N ILE A 328 8.10 14.30 -22.67
CA ILE A 328 8.83 14.35 -21.39
C ILE A 328 8.66 13.05 -20.60
N ALA A 329 7.55 12.33 -20.78
CA ALA A 329 7.32 11.02 -20.15
C ALA A 329 8.36 9.99 -20.61
N GLU A 330 8.55 9.81 -21.93
CA GLU A 330 9.57 8.90 -22.49
C GLU A 330 10.99 9.26 -21.96
N GLN A 331 11.29 10.55 -21.86
CA GLN A 331 12.58 11.04 -21.35
C GLN A 331 12.76 10.78 -19.85
N TRP A 332 11.71 10.94 -19.03
CA TRP A 332 11.75 10.60 -17.61
C TRP A 332 11.88 9.10 -17.38
N ASP A 333 11.16 8.27 -18.14
CA ASP A 333 11.26 6.81 -18.03
C ASP A 333 12.67 6.34 -18.40
N PHE A 334 13.31 6.95 -19.41
CA PHE A 334 14.74 6.75 -19.67
C PHE A 334 15.61 7.22 -18.50
N ALA A 335 15.40 8.42 -17.95
CA ALA A 335 16.18 8.94 -16.82
C ALA A 335 16.06 8.06 -15.57
N LEU A 336 14.86 7.53 -15.26
CA LEU A 336 14.60 6.57 -14.19
C LEU A 336 15.37 5.26 -14.42
N ALA A 337 15.39 4.73 -15.65
CA ALA A 337 16.15 3.53 -16.01
C ALA A 337 17.67 3.74 -15.94
N GLN A 338 18.16 4.97 -16.13
CA GLN A 338 19.59 5.30 -15.98
C GLN A 338 20.02 5.56 -14.53
N ASP A 339 19.08 6.00 -13.67
CA ASP A 339 19.26 6.34 -12.25
C ASP A 339 20.45 7.30 -11.94
N PRO A 340 20.52 8.49 -12.57
CA PRO A 340 21.59 9.47 -12.32
C PRO A 340 21.55 10.06 -10.90
N GLN A 341 22.54 10.88 -10.53
CA GLN A 341 22.50 11.67 -9.29
C GLN A 341 21.54 12.87 -9.40
N ILE A 342 21.43 13.46 -10.59
CA ILE A 342 20.63 14.66 -10.89
C ILE A 342 19.77 14.40 -12.14
N VAL A 343 18.48 14.76 -12.07
CA VAL A 343 17.68 15.05 -13.26
C VAL A 343 17.50 16.56 -13.37
N PHE A 344 17.68 17.11 -14.58
CA PHE A 344 17.59 18.54 -14.85
C PHE A 344 16.48 18.84 -15.86
N ILE A 345 15.49 19.63 -15.46
CA ILE A 345 14.31 19.97 -16.24
C ILE A 345 14.52 21.31 -16.98
N THR A 346 14.33 21.33 -18.29
CA THR A 346 14.37 22.56 -19.12
C THR A 346 12.96 22.83 -19.67
N GLY A 347 12.18 23.79 -19.16
CA GLY A 347 12.40 24.64 -17.97
C GLY A 347 11.08 25.16 -17.38
N TRP A 348 11.13 26.04 -16.37
CA TRP A 348 9.93 26.47 -15.63
C TRP A 348 9.08 27.55 -16.27
N ASN A 349 9.67 28.70 -16.67
CA ASN A 349 8.95 29.94 -17.04
C ASN A 349 9.51 30.71 -18.27
N GLU A 350 9.91 30.01 -19.33
CA GLU A 350 10.29 30.58 -20.63
C GLU A 350 9.04 30.84 -21.50
N TRP A 351 8.33 31.95 -21.25
CA TRP A 351 7.09 32.24 -21.98
C TRP A 351 7.27 32.87 -23.36
N VAL A 352 8.43 33.44 -23.64
CA VAL A 352 8.56 34.46 -24.68
C VAL A 352 9.77 34.25 -25.59
N ALA A 353 9.58 34.40 -26.90
CA ALA A 353 10.66 34.37 -27.88
C ALA A 353 10.73 35.68 -28.67
N GLN A 354 11.94 36.08 -29.05
CA GLN A 354 12.13 37.22 -29.94
C GLN A 354 11.82 36.81 -31.38
N ARG A 355 11.00 37.62 -32.06
CA ARG A 355 10.73 37.50 -33.50
C ARG A 355 11.99 37.85 -34.29
N GLN A 356 12.66 36.85 -34.85
CA GLN A 356 13.86 37.05 -35.65
C GLN A 356 13.52 37.49 -37.09
N PRO A 357 14.45 38.19 -37.78
CA PRO A 357 14.29 38.54 -39.19
C PRO A 357 14.14 37.29 -40.06
N GLY A 358 13.12 37.30 -40.91
CA GLY A 358 12.78 36.20 -41.80
C GLY A 358 13.47 36.25 -43.16
N ASN A 359 13.19 35.25 -44.00
CA ASN A 359 13.47 35.28 -45.44
C ASN A 359 12.16 35.08 -46.23
N ALA A 360 12.21 35.14 -47.56
CA ALA A 360 11.00 35.08 -48.41
C ALA A 360 10.16 33.80 -48.25
N SER A 361 10.76 32.66 -47.86
CA SER A 361 10.02 31.40 -47.60
C SER A 361 9.72 31.16 -46.12
N ARG A 362 10.37 31.90 -45.22
CA ARG A 362 10.21 31.84 -43.75
C ARG A 362 10.19 33.26 -43.19
N PRO A 363 9.14 34.08 -43.47
CA PRO A 363 9.12 35.50 -43.16
C PRO A 363 8.92 35.81 -41.65
N ILE A 364 8.52 34.82 -40.86
CA ILE A 364 8.45 34.88 -39.40
C ILE A 364 9.33 33.75 -38.85
N GLN A 365 10.21 34.06 -37.89
CA GLN A 365 11.03 33.05 -37.23
C GLN A 365 11.06 33.27 -35.73
N PHE A 366 10.83 32.19 -34.99
CA PHE A 366 11.09 32.11 -33.56
C PHE A 366 12.03 30.93 -33.30
N VAL A 367 13.03 31.16 -32.46
CA VAL A 367 14.09 30.20 -32.16
C VAL A 367 13.54 29.23 -31.11
N ASP A 368 13.59 29.59 -29.85
CA ASP A 368 13.43 28.67 -28.72
C ASP A 368 12.00 28.17 -28.45
N LEU A 369 10.99 28.96 -28.81
CA LEU A 369 9.58 28.79 -28.43
C LEU A 369 8.69 29.28 -29.59
N ALA A 370 7.51 28.70 -29.78
CA ALA A 370 6.59 29.13 -30.84
C ALA A 370 5.11 29.01 -30.48
N THR A 371 4.64 27.81 -30.09
CA THR A 371 3.23 27.56 -29.75
C THR A 371 3.15 26.65 -28.53
N GLN A 372 1.95 26.35 -28.02
CA GLN A 372 1.78 25.36 -26.94
C GLN A 372 2.55 24.06 -27.23
N GLU A 373 2.39 23.48 -28.42
CA GLU A 373 3.03 22.21 -28.78
C GLU A 373 4.56 22.31 -28.93
N PHE A 374 5.08 23.46 -29.37
CA PHE A 374 6.49 23.67 -29.72
C PHE A 374 7.13 24.76 -28.84
N SER A 375 7.05 24.56 -27.52
CA SER A 375 7.67 25.43 -26.50
C SER A 375 8.10 24.60 -25.29
N ARG A 376 9.18 25.01 -24.62
CA ARG A 376 9.94 24.21 -23.64
C ARG A 376 9.47 24.36 -22.19
N ASP A 377 8.47 25.20 -21.99
CA ASP A 377 8.02 25.70 -20.71
C ASP A 377 7.02 24.79 -19.99
N ILE A 378 6.94 24.82 -18.66
CA ILE A 378 5.96 23.99 -17.91
C ILE A 378 5.12 24.75 -16.87
N GLU A 379 5.22 26.08 -16.80
CA GLU A 379 4.39 26.86 -15.89
C GLU A 379 2.90 26.67 -16.25
N PRO A 380 1.99 26.61 -15.26
CA PRO A 380 0.57 26.51 -15.51
C PRO A 380 0.04 27.60 -16.45
N MET A 381 -0.91 27.23 -17.33
CA MET A 381 -1.36 28.10 -18.42
C MET A 381 -2.88 28.34 -18.47
N SER A 382 -3.28 29.48 -19.03
CA SER A 382 -4.69 29.78 -19.31
C SER A 382 -5.14 29.15 -20.62
N GLY A 383 -6.24 28.38 -20.62
CA GLY A 383 -6.93 27.91 -21.83
C GLY A 383 -6.27 26.77 -22.62
N GLY A 384 -5.09 26.29 -22.20
CA GLY A 384 -4.40 25.12 -22.78
C GLY A 384 -4.31 23.95 -21.80
N TYR A 385 -3.09 23.51 -21.47
CA TYR A 385 -2.85 22.34 -20.60
C TYR A 385 -3.11 22.55 -19.10
N GLY A 386 -3.61 23.71 -18.67
CA GLY A 386 -3.86 24.00 -17.25
C GLY A 386 -2.61 23.78 -16.38
N ASP A 387 -2.70 22.84 -15.43
CA ASP A 387 -1.64 22.39 -14.53
C ASP A 387 -1.15 20.95 -14.82
N ASP A 388 -1.51 20.35 -15.96
CA ASP A 388 -1.19 18.94 -16.29
C ASP A 388 0.32 18.63 -16.24
N TYR A 389 1.17 19.55 -16.73
CA TYR A 389 2.63 19.40 -16.71
C TYR A 389 3.24 19.57 -15.32
N TYR A 390 2.65 20.44 -14.49
CA TYR A 390 3.08 20.64 -13.11
C TYR A 390 2.87 19.34 -12.32
N LEU A 391 1.68 18.74 -12.40
CA LEU A 391 1.36 17.49 -11.70
C LEU A 391 2.13 16.30 -12.30
N GLN A 392 2.30 16.22 -13.62
CA GLN A 392 3.17 15.22 -14.25
C GLN A 392 4.61 15.29 -13.72
N MET A 393 5.17 16.49 -13.59
CA MET A 393 6.50 16.72 -13.01
C MET A 393 6.56 16.20 -11.57
N ILE A 394 5.59 16.55 -10.69
CA ILE A 394 5.55 16.04 -9.31
C ILE A 394 5.57 14.51 -9.28
N GLY A 395 4.77 13.87 -10.13
CA GLY A 395 4.72 12.40 -10.21
C GLY A 395 6.07 11.77 -10.56
N TYR A 396 6.81 12.36 -11.50
CA TYR A 396 8.15 11.88 -11.85
C TYR A 396 9.23 12.22 -10.81
N ILE A 397 9.17 13.39 -10.17
CA ILE A 397 10.05 13.74 -9.05
C ILE A 397 9.89 12.73 -7.92
N ARG A 398 8.66 12.31 -7.59
CA ARG A 398 8.36 11.27 -6.59
C ARG A 398 8.89 9.90 -6.99
N LYS A 399 8.73 9.48 -8.26
CA LYS A 399 9.34 8.24 -8.77
C LYS A 399 10.87 8.26 -8.68
N PHE A 400 11.50 9.40 -8.97
CA PHE A 400 12.97 9.53 -8.99
C PHE A 400 13.58 9.73 -7.60
N LYS A 401 13.01 10.56 -6.72
CA LYS A 401 13.58 10.80 -5.38
C LYS A 401 13.08 9.79 -4.35
N GLY A 402 11.92 9.17 -4.60
CA GLY A 402 11.17 8.45 -3.60
C GLY A 402 10.37 9.38 -2.68
N MET A 403 9.62 8.79 -1.75
CA MET A 403 8.82 9.52 -0.76
C MET A 403 9.09 9.02 0.66
N SER A 404 8.96 9.92 1.63
CA SER A 404 8.92 9.58 3.05
C SER A 404 7.53 9.11 3.44
N ALA A 405 7.44 8.12 4.34
CA ALA A 405 6.17 7.60 4.83
C ALA A 405 5.31 8.72 5.43
N GLN A 406 3.99 8.63 5.23
CA GLN A 406 3.06 9.63 5.74
C GLN A 406 3.11 9.72 7.29
N PRO A 407 3.24 10.92 7.89
CA PRO A 407 3.27 11.07 9.33
C PRO A 407 2.01 10.53 10.00
N ALA A 408 2.18 9.67 11.00
CA ALA A 408 1.07 9.07 11.74
C ALA A 408 0.28 10.14 12.52
N PRO A 409 -1.07 10.05 12.54
CA PRO A 409 -1.89 10.97 13.32
C PRO A 409 -1.81 10.68 14.82
N SER A 410 -2.17 11.69 15.62
CA SER A 410 -2.22 11.55 17.09
C SER A 410 -3.24 10.48 17.51
N ALA A 411 -3.31 10.13 18.80
CA ALA A 411 -4.39 9.31 19.34
C ALA A 411 -5.78 9.95 19.10
N GLY A 412 -6.84 9.13 19.10
CA GLY A 412 -8.23 9.58 18.95
C GLY A 412 -8.59 10.66 19.97
N LYS A 413 -9.26 11.72 19.52
CA LYS A 413 -9.59 12.89 20.33
C LYS A 413 -10.88 13.56 19.87
N THR A 414 -11.88 13.53 20.75
CA THR A 414 -13.07 14.37 20.69
C THR A 414 -12.68 15.84 20.86
N ILE A 415 -13.19 16.71 19.99
CA ILE A 415 -13.03 18.17 20.08
C ILE A 415 -14.39 18.79 20.39
N THR A 416 -14.46 19.64 21.42
CA THR A 416 -15.67 20.41 21.72
C THR A 416 -15.69 21.66 20.87
N ILE A 417 -16.76 21.88 20.09
CA ILE A 417 -16.90 23.06 19.22
C ILE A 417 -17.29 24.29 20.04
N ASN A 418 -16.31 25.11 20.39
CA ASN A 418 -16.41 26.26 21.29
C ASN A 418 -15.24 27.25 21.05
N THR A 419 -15.00 28.22 21.92
CA THR A 419 -13.90 29.19 21.76
C THR A 419 -12.56 28.73 22.34
N ASP A 420 -12.42 27.47 22.77
CA ASP A 420 -11.17 26.91 23.29
C ASP A 420 -10.46 26.09 22.20
N PHE A 421 -9.53 26.74 21.49
CA PHE A 421 -8.71 26.09 20.48
C PHE A 421 -7.47 25.38 21.07
N SER A 422 -7.17 25.52 22.37
CA SER A 422 -6.02 24.83 23.00
C SER A 422 -6.12 23.29 22.92
N GLN A 423 -7.35 22.78 22.71
CA GLN A 423 -7.61 21.38 22.38
C GLN A 423 -6.76 20.86 21.20
N TRP A 424 -6.32 21.71 20.26
CA TRP A 424 -5.58 21.33 19.06
C TRP A 424 -4.05 21.26 19.22
N THR A 425 -3.48 21.67 20.36
CA THR A 425 -2.02 21.74 20.56
C THR A 425 -1.33 20.41 20.26
N ASN A 426 -1.84 19.30 20.80
CA ASN A 426 -1.24 17.96 20.65
C ASN A 426 -1.88 17.11 19.54
N VAL A 427 -2.61 17.73 18.61
CA VAL A 427 -3.16 17.04 17.42
C VAL A 427 -2.11 17.05 16.31
N THR A 428 -1.87 15.88 15.72
CA THR A 428 -0.88 15.65 14.66
C THR A 428 -1.47 14.80 13.52
N PRO A 429 -0.91 14.86 12.31
CA PRO A 429 0.13 15.81 11.88
C PRO A 429 -0.39 17.25 11.73
N GLU A 430 0.55 18.19 11.66
CA GLU A 430 0.30 19.55 11.17
C GLU A 430 0.41 19.58 9.64
N TYR A 431 -0.53 20.27 9.01
CA TYR A 431 -0.44 20.68 7.62
C TYR A 431 -0.24 22.19 7.63
N ARG A 432 0.73 22.72 6.89
CA ARG A 432 1.01 24.16 6.80
C ARG A 432 0.68 24.71 5.43
N ASP A 433 0.43 26.01 5.36
CA ASP A 433 0.28 26.75 4.13
C ASP A 433 1.15 28.03 4.10
N TYR A 434 1.27 28.63 2.92
CA TYR A 434 2.31 29.60 2.59
C TYR A 434 1.94 31.07 2.88
N THR A 435 1.62 31.38 4.13
CA THR A 435 1.32 32.75 4.61
C THR A 435 2.07 33.90 3.90
N GLY A 436 1.37 35.00 3.62
CA GLY A 436 1.90 36.19 2.96
C GLY A 436 1.87 36.13 1.43
N ASP A 437 0.98 35.32 0.84
CA ASP A 437 0.72 35.25 -0.60
C ASP A 437 -0.67 35.76 -0.98
N THR A 438 -1.59 35.91 -0.02
CA THR A 438 -2.85 36.68 -0.17
C THR A 438 -2.63 38.19 -0.34
N VAL A 439 -1.39 38.63 -0.62
CA VAL A 439 -1.05 40.05 -0.81
C VAL A 439 -1.65 40.58 -2.11
N ALA A 440 -2.14 41.82 -2.07
CA ALA A 440 -2.71 42.47 -3.25
C ALA A 440 -1.66 42.65 -4.36
N ARG A 441 -1.99 42.24 -5.58
CA ARG A 441 -1.20 42.47 -6.79
C ARG A 441 -1.57 43.82 -7.40
N SER A 442 -0.55 44.62 -7.71
CA SER A 442 -0.66 45.77 -8.61
C SER A 442 0.72 45.98 -9.24
N ASN A 443 0.94 45.36 -10.39
CA ASN A 443 2.24 45.36 -11.08
C ASN A 443 2.03 45.69 -12.57
N PRO A 444 2.98 46.38 -13.23
CA PRO A 444 2.97 46.45 -14.69
C PRO A 444 3.02 45.04 -15.31
N GLY A 445 2.24 44.83 -16.36
CA GLY A 445 2.38 43.72 -17.28
C GLY A 445 3.11 44.15 -18.54
N TRP A 446 3.05 43.34 -19.59
CA TRP A 446 3.52 43.74 -20.92
C TRP A 446 2.65 44.83 -21.55
N GLY A 447 3.28 45.63 -22.41
CA GLY A 447 2.63 46.73 -23.13
C GLY A 447 2.17 47.83 -22.19
N THR A 448 0.86 48.09 -22.24
CA THR A 448 0.16 49.06 -21.38
C THR A 448 -0.68 48.38 -20.30
N LEU A 449 -0.43 47.09 -20.01
CA LEU A 449 -1.20 46.36 -19.00
C LEU A 449 -0.77 46.75 -17.58
N THR A 450 -1.76 46.88 -16.70
CA THR A 450 -1.57 46.90 -15.25
C THR A 450 -2.30 45.69 -14.69
N LEU A 451 -1.56 44.72 -14.16
CA LEU A 451 -2.10 43.48 -13.65
C LEU A 451 -2.46 43.67 -12.17
N THR A 452 -3.73 43.48 -11.84
CA THR A 452 -4.25 43.69 -10.49
C THR A 452 -4.97 42.47 -9.96
N ASN A 453 -4.85 42.22 -8.66
CA ASN A 453 -5.61 41.20 -7.94
C ASN A 453 -5.75 41.62 -6.48
N ASN A 454 -6.99 41.81 -6.02
CA ASN A 454 -7.32 42.23 -4.65
C ASN A 454 -8.21 41.18 -3.95
N THR A 455 -8.12 39.91 -4.35
CA THR A 455 -9.02 38.84 -3.87
C THR A 455 -8.50 38.12 -2.63
N GLY A 456 -7.19 38.18 -2.35
CA GLY A 456 -6.60 37.63 -1.12
C GLY A 456 -7.29 38.19 0.13
N ARG A 457 -7.60 37.32 1.10
CA ARG A 457 -8.47 37.67 2.23
C ARG A 457 -8.10 36.98 3.55
N ASN A 458 -8.30 35.67 3.66
CA ASN A 458 -7.97 34.89 4.86
C ASN A 458 -6.70 34.08 4.60
N ASP A 459 -5.54 34.64 4.94
CA ASP A 459 -4.18 34.07 4.77
C ASP A 459 -4.00 32.81 5.63
N LEU A 460 -4.11 31.63 5.03
CA LEU A 460 -4.06 30.31 5.66
C LEU A 460 -2.64 29.99 6.15
N ASP A 461 -2.55 29.36 7.33
CA ASP A 461 -1.29 29.06 8.03
C ASP A 461 -1.20 27.58 8.39
N THR A 462 -2.13 27.10 9.22
CA THR A 462 -2.01 25.77 9.82
C THR A 462 -3.36 25.07 9.88
N MET A 463 -3.42 23.84 9.39
CA MET A 463 -4.59 22.98 9.39
C MET A 463 -4.28 21.70 10.17
N LYS A 464 -5.31 21.12 10.80
CA LYS A 464 -5.22 19.85 11.54
C LYS A 464 -6.51 19.05 11.37
N VAL A 465 -6.40 17.73 11.55
CA VAL A 465 -7.54 16.80 11.57
C VAL A 465 -7.49 15.98 12.85
N ALA A 466 -8.61 15.94 13.56
CA ALA A 466 -8.84 15.04 14.69
C ALA A 466 -10.12 14.22 14.42
N ARG A 467 -10.42 13.25 15.28
CA ARG A 467 -11.58 12.36 15.15
C ARG A 467 -11.87 11.63 16.44
N ASP A 468 -13.09 11.13 16.54
CA ASP A 468 -13.47 10.09 17.49
C ASP A 468 -14.33 9.03 16.80
N ASN A 469 -15.12 8.29 17.57
CA ASN A 469 -16.03 7.27 17.05
C ASN A 469 -17.21 7.89 16.28
N SER A 470 -17.58 9.15 16.55
CA SER A 470 -18.78 9.77 15.99
C SER A 470 -18.46 10.79 14.91
N ASN A 471 -17.34 11.50 15.02
CA ASN A 471 -17.03 12.67 14.19
C ASN A 471 -15.60 12.64 13.64
N VAL A 472 -15.43 13.30 12.49
CA VAL A 472 -14.15 13.89 12.06
C VAL A 472 -14.20 15.38 12.39
N TYR A 473 -13.10 15.90 12.93
CA TYR A 473 -12.93 17.30 13.27
C TYR A 473 -11.87 17.92 12.39
N PHE A 474 -12.14 19.11 11.85
CA PHE A 474 -11.18 19.88 11.08
C PHE A 474 -10.87 21.19 11.80
N TYR A 475 -9.63 21.63 11.69
CA TYR A 475 -9.12 22.91 12.17
C TYR A 475 -8.43 23.64 11.03
N ALA A 476 -8.63 24.95 10.98
CA ALA A 476 -7.89 25.89 10.15
C ALA A 476 -7.53 27.12 10.99
N LYS A 477 -6.28 27.55 10.84
CA LYS A 477 -5.75 28.78 11.40
C LYS A 477 -5.25 29.66 10.27
N THR A 478 -5.55 30.95 10.37
CA THR A 478 -5.00 32.00 9.53
C THR A 478 -3.90 32.77 10.28
N LYS A 479 -3.05 33.46 9.53
CA LYS A 479 -2.04 34.38 10.07
C LYS A 479 -2.69 35.57 10.79
N ASP A 480 -3.61 36.23 10.11
CA ASP A 480 -4.36 37.39 10.59
C ASP A 480 -5.78 36.98 11.03
N PRO A 481 -6.50 37.80 11.84
CA PRO A 481 -7.86 37.46 12.29
C PRO A 481 -8.83 37.22 11.14
N LEU A 482 -9.67 36.18 11.28
CA LEU A 482 -10.63 35.76 10.26
C LEU A 482 -11.63 36.88 9.94
N THR A 483 -11.91 37.04 8.64
CA THR A 483 -12.99 37.95 8.20
C THR A 483 -14.36 37.46 8.63
N ALA A 484 -15.37 38.34 8.57
CA ALA A 484 -16.75 37.97 8.90
C ALA A 484 -17.27 36.79 8.06
N TYR A 485 -17.94 35.83 8.72
CA TYR A 485 -18.50 34.63 8.09
C TYR A 485 -19.59 34.89 7.04
N THR A 486 -20.11 36.11 7.00
CA THR A 486 -21.08 36.59 5.99
C THR A 486 -20.41 36.96 4.66
N GLY A 487 -19.07 36.93 4.58
CA GLY A 487 -18.34 37.12 3.34
C GLY A 487 -18.70 36.06 2.31
N ALA A 488 -18.83 36.47 1.04
CA ALA A 488 -19.06 35.53 -0.05
C ALA A 488 -17.90 34.50 -0.09
N LYS A 489 -18.27 33.22 -0.22
CA LYS A 489 -17.33 32.10 -0.39
C LYS A 489 -16.26 32.06 0.71
N TRP A 490 -16.67 32.37 1.93
CA TRP A 490 -15.80 32.37 3.10
C TRP A 490 -15.45 30.95 3.53
N MET A 491 -14.18 30.65 3.81
CA MET A 491 -13.69 29.42 4.45
C MET A 491 -14.45 28.14 4.08
N ARG A 492 -14.30 27.72 2.82
CA ARG A 492 -14.83 26.46 2.28
C ARG A 492 -13.84 25.33 2.57
N LEU A 493 -14.36 24.15 2.91
CA LEU A 493 -13.58 22.91 3.08
C LEU A 493 -14.10 21.88 2.07
N LEU A 494 -13.20 21.33 1.26
CA LEU A 494 -13.49 20.21 0.35
C LEU A 494 -12.87 18.93 0.91
N ILE A 495 -13.58 17.80 0.77
CA ILE A 495 -13.20 16.50 1.32
C ILE A 495 -13.45 15.39 0.29
N ASP A 496 -12.42 14.59 0.06
CA ASP A 496 -12.44 13.26 -0.54
C ASP A 496 -12.48 12.26 0.62
N ALA A 497 -13.50 11.41 0.66
CA ALA A 497 -13.76 10.48 1.77
C ALA A 497 -13.64 9.00 1.38
N ASP A 498 -13.64 8.68 0.08
CA ASP A 498 -13.51 7.30 -0.43
C ASP A 498 -12.14 7.00 -1.07
N GLY A 499 -11.31 8.03 -1.30
CA GLY A 499 -9.98 7.97 -1.88
C GLY A 499 -9.96 7.90 -3.42
N ASN A 500 -11.10 8.04 -4.10
CA ASN A 500 -11.21 7.86 -5.54
C ASN A 500 -11.13 9.21 -6.27
N PRO A 501 -10.07 9.48 -7.06
CA PRO A 501 -9.91 10.77 -7.74
C PRO A 501 -10.85 10.96 -8.96
N LYS A 502 -11.72 9.99 -9.28
CA LYS A 502 -12.53 9.98 -10.52
C LYS A 502 -14.00 10.36 -10.32
N ASN A 503 -14.50 10.36 -9.09
CA ASN A 503 -15.82 10.87 -8.71
C ASN A 503 -15.71 12.29 -8.14
N GLY A 504 -16.86 12.83 -7.77
CA GLY A 504 -16.96 14.16 -7.19
C GLY A 504 -16.59 15.29 -8.14
N TRP A 505 -16.09 16.39 -7.57
CA TRP A 505 -15.46 17.48 -8.32
C TRP A 505 -13.95 17.42 -8.09
N ASN A 506 -13.18 17.04 -9.11
CA ASN A 506 -11.73 16.83 -9.01
C ASN A 506 -11.32 15.87 -7.87
N GLY A 507 -12.10 14.80 -7.64
CA GLY A 507 -11.90 13.84 -6.55
C GLY A 507 -12.53 14.24 -5.21
N PHE A 508 -13.11 15.44 -5.07
CA PHE A 508 -13.77 15.84 -3.82
C PHE A 508 -15.25 15.44 -3.80
N ASP A 509 -15.60 14.55 -2.86
CA ASP A 509 -16.95 14.05 -2.61
C ASP A 509 -17.85 15.06 -1.88
N TYR A 510 -17.28 15.89 -1.01
CA TYR A 510 -18.03 16.80 -0.14
C TYR A 510 -17.47 18.21 -0.15
N ILE A 511 -18.36 19.19 0.04
CA ILE A 511 -18.02 20.58 0.31
C ILE A 511 -18.80 21.10 1.51
N VAL A 512 -18.10 21.85 2.37
CA VAL A 512 -18.69 22.60 3.48
C VAL A 512 -18.70 24.09 3.12
N ASN A 513 -19.74 24.81 3.56
CA ASN A 513 -19.81 26.28 3.51
C ASN A 513 -19.86 26.87 2.07
N ARG A 514 -20.54 26.18 1.14
CA ARG A 514 -20.77 26.70 -0.21
C ARG A 514 -22.07 27.52 -0.31
N THR A 515 -23.16 27.08 0.31
CA THR A 515 -24.53 27.61 0.12
C THR A 515 -25.21 28.22 1.35
N GLY A 516 -24.67 28.04 2.56
CA GLY A 516 -25.25 28.66 3.75
C GLY A 516 -24.42 28.48 5.01
N THR A 517 -24.19 29.59 5.72
CA THR A 517 -23.49 29.62 7.01
C THR A 517 -24.14 30.64 7.94
N THR A 518 -24.36 30.22 9.18
CA THR A 518 -24.84 31.04 10.30
C THR A 518 -23.68 31.32 11.26
N ALA A 519 -23.91 32.04 12.36
CA ALA A 519 -22.86 32.26 13.37
C ALA A 519 -22.36 30.98 14.12
N THR A 520 -22.97 29.82 13.89
CA THR A 520 -22.65 28.55 14.59
C THR A 520 -22.71 27.28 13.74
N THR A 521 -23.28 27.34 12.53
CA THR A 521 -23.48 26.19 11.64
C THR A 521 -23.17 26.51 10.19
N ALA A 522 -22.67 25.53 9.44
CA ALA A 522 -22.45 25.62 7.99
C ALA A 522 -23.12 24.44 7.27
N ALA A 523 -23.54 24.66 6.02
CA ALA A 523 -24.08 23.61 5.16
C ALA A 523 -22.98 22.62 4.75
N LEU A 524 -23.33 21.32 4.76
CA LEU A 524 -22.57 20.24 4.13
C LEU A 524 -23.33 19.77 2.89
N GLU A 525 -22.62 19.67 1.77
CA GLU A 525 -23.16 19.18 0.51
C GLU A 525 -22.29 18.06 -0.05
N GLN A 526 -22.92 17.09 -0.71
CA GLN A 526 -22.26 15.99 -1.41
C GLN A 526 -22.25 16.26 -2.92
N SER A 527 -21.17 15.89 -3.60
CA SER A 527 -21.04 16.06 -5.04
C SER A 527 -21.90 15.04 -5.78
N THR A 528 -22.49 15.47 -6.90
CA THR A 528 -23.14 14.58 -7.88
C THR A 528 -22.32 14.43 -9.17
N GLY A 529 -21.04 14.86 -9.14
CA GLY A 529 -20.13 14.86 -10.29
C GLY A 529 -20.03 16.23 -10.96
N GLY A 530 -18.80 16.65 -11.29
CA GLY A 530 -18.54 18.02 -11.74
C GLY A 530 -18.87 19.05 -10.66
N TRP A 531 -19.02 20.34 -11.00
CA TRP A 531 -19.41 21.37 -10.03
C TRP A 531 -20.92 21.35 -9.70
N SER A 532 -21.40 20.17 -9.28
CA SER A 532 -22.78 19.91 -8.92
C SER A 532 -22.84 19.29 -7.53
N TRP A 533 -23.72 19.83 -6.67
CA TRP A 533 -23.72 19.58 -5.24
C TRP A 533 -25.16 19.50 -4.70
N THR A 534 -25.44 18.55 -3.83
CA THR A 534 -26.74 18.35 -3.17
C THR A 534 -26.61 18.43 -1.64
N PRO A 535 -27.62 18.91 -0.90
CA PRO A 535 -27.57 18.97 0.56
C PRO A 535 -27.37 17.59 1.20
N ALA A 536 -26.34 17.46 2.02
CA ALA A 536 -25.99 16.23 2.75
C ALA A 536 -26.08 16.41 4.28
N GLY A 537 -26.09 17.65 4.79
CA GLY A 537 -26.38 17.92 6.18
C GLY A 537 -25.99 19.33 6.63
N THR A 538 -25.82 19.49 7.94
CA THR A 538 -25.36 20.72 8.59
C THR A 538 -24.26 20.36 9.57
N VAL A 539 -23.15 21.09 9.57
CA VAL A 539 -22.02 20.90 10.48
C VAL A 539 -21.98 22.03 11.52
N SER A 540 -21.60 21.68 12.74
CA SER A 540 -21.34 22.67 13.79
C SER A 540 -19.92 23.19 13.65
N TYR A 541 -19.73 24.50 13.74
CA TYR A 541 -18.41 25.13 13.71
C TYR A 541 -18.31 26.27 14.70
N LYS A 542 -17.06 26.65 15.01
CA LYS A 542 -16.76 27.90 15.71
C LYS A 542 -15.55 28.57 15.07
N ALA A 543 -15.64 29.87 14.89
CA ALA A 543 -14.53 30.75 14.54
C ALA A 543 -14.35 31.84 15.61
N SER A 544 -13.11 32.17 15.94
CA SER A 544 -12.76 33.32 16.79
C SER A 544 -11.29 33.68 16.63
N GLY A 545 -10.95 34.97 16.65
CA GLY A 545 -9.59 35.41 16.34
C GLY A 545 -9.19 34.98 14.93
N SER A 546 -8.05 34.28 14.80
CA SER A 546 -7.58 33.69 13.55
C SER A 546 -7.81 32.18 13.45
N GLU A 547 -8.66 31.60 14.31
CA GLU A 547 -8.86 30.15 14.42
C GLU A 547 -10.30 29.72 14.14
N LEU A 548 -10.43 28.60 13.44
CA LEU A 548 -11.69 27.95 13.10
C LEU A 548 -11.58 26.44 13.35
N HIS A 549 -12.61 25.84 13.93
CA HIS A 549 -12.80 24.39 13.93
C HIS A 549 -14.24 23.99 13.65
N LEU A 550 -14.42 22.79 13.09
CA LEU A 550 -15.73 22.22 12.80
C LEU A 550 -15.79 20.71 13.10
N ALA A 551 -17.00 20.20 13.29
CA ALA A 551 -17.28 18.79 13.52
C ALA A 551 -18.21 18.25 12.41
N ILE A 552 -17.80 17.17 11.75
CA ILE A 552 -18.59 16.47 10.75
C ILE A 552 -18.87 15.05 11.25
N PRO A 553 -20.14 14.62 11.38
CA PRO A 553 -20.46 13.24 11.70
C PRO A 553 -19.88 12.29 10.67
N ARG A 554 -19.22 11.21 11.12
CA ARG A 554 -18.61 10.18 10.24
C ARG A 554 -19.63 9.61 9.26
N SER A 555 -20.84 9.36 9.72
CA SER A 555 -21.97 8.89 8.90
C SER A 555 -22.37 9.85 7.77
N ALA A 556 -22.19 11.17 7.95
CA ALA A 556 -22.48 12.17 6.90
C ALA A 556 -21.43 12.16 5.77
N LEU A 557 -20.22 11.65 6.05
CA LEU A 557 -19.16 11.40 5.08
C LEU A 557 -19.18 9.95 4.53
N GLY A 558 -20.26 9.19 4.76
CA GLY A 558 -20.35 7.78 4.38
C GLY A 558 -19.50 6.81 5.23
N LEU A 559 -18.77 7.30 6.23
CA LEU A 559 -17.85 6.53 7.07
C LEU A 559 -18.62 5.77 8.16
N SER A 560 -19.16 4.60 7.81
CA SER A 560 -20.09 3.82 8.64
C SER A 560 -19.47 2.90 9.70
N SER A 561 -18.14 2.69 9.66
CA SER A 561 -17.42 1.76 10.56
C SER A 561 -16.52 2.48 11.56
N LEU A 562 -16.59 2.05 12.83
CA LEU A 562 -15.71 2.48 13.92
C LEU A 562 -14.33 1.79 13.91
N THR A 563 -14.21 0.67 13.20
CA THR A 563 -13.01 -0.19 13.22
C THR A 563 -12.17 -0.07 11.96
N THR A 564 -12.63 0.69 10.96
CA THR A 564 -11.90 0.94 9.72
C THR A 564 -11.09 2.24 9.85
N PRO A 565 -9.76 2.20 9.68
CA PRO A 565 -8.94 3.41 9.67
C PRO A 565 -9.40 4.38 8.57
N ILE A 566 -9.62 5.65 8.90
CA ILE A 566 -10.02 6.64 7.91
C ILE A 566 -8.80 7.06 7.06
N THR A 567 -8.96 7.09 5.74
CA THR A 567 -8.12 7.91 4.85
C THR A 567 -9.00 8.99 4.23
N LEU A 568 -8.60 10.25 4.33
CA LEU A 568 -9.26 11.41 3.73
C LEU A 568 -8.24 12.19 2.91
N ARG A 569 -8.69 12.80 1.81
CA ARG A 569 -8.00 13.98 1.26
C ARG A 569 -8.85 15.21 1.52
N PHE A 570 -8.22 16.33 1.80
CA PHE A 570 -8.96 17.57 2.07
C PHE A 570 -8.17 18.80 1.65
N LYS A 571 -8.90 19.87 1.37
CA LYS A 571 -8.31 21.20 1.20
C LYS A 571 -9.24 22.30 1.69
N TRP A 572 -8.65 23.41 2.11
CA TRP A 572 -9.38 24.64 2.41
C TRP A 572 -9.29 25.61 1.24
N SER A 573 -10.29 26.46 1.08
CA SER A 573 -10.22 27.62 0.19
C SER A 573 -11.03 28.79 0.73
N ASP A 574 -10.57 29.99 0.46
CA ASP A 574 -11.26 31.24 0.78
C ASP A 574 -11.30 32.13 -0.45
N ASN A 575 -12.46 32.73 -0.74
CA ASN A 575 -12.62 33.77 -1.77
C ASN A 575 -12.18 33.42 -3.22
N MET A 576 -12.24 32.15 -3.65
CA MET A 576 -12.26 31.78 -5.08
C MET A 576 -13.24 32.67 -5.85
N GLN A 577 -12.88 33.21 -7.02
CA GLN A 577 -13.82 33.98 -7.84
C GLN A 577 -14.64 33.08 -8.78
N THR A 578 -14.06 32.02 -9.32
CA THR A 578 -14.67 31.19 -10.39
C THR A 578 -15.15 29.85 -9.85
N ASP A 579 -16.42 29.77 -9.44
CA ASP A 579 -17.02 28.54 -8.92
C ASP A 579 -16.98 27.40 -9.97
N GLY A 580 -16.30 26.30 -9.65
CA GLY A 580 -16.17 25.12 -10.51
C GLY A 580 -14.88 25.03 -11.34
N ASP A 581 -14.07 26.09 -11.38
CA ASP A 581 -12.73 26.08 -11.98
C ASP A 581 -11.66 25.74 -10.93
N ALA A 582 -10.85 24.71 -11.19
CA ALA A 582 -9.75 24.32 -10.31
C ALA A 582 -8.51 25.22 -10.47
N MET A 583 -8.36 25.90 -11.61
CA MET A 583 -7.23 26.80 -11.86
C MET A 583 -7.33 28.08 -11.03
N ASP A 584 -8.56 28.47 -10.65
CA ASP A 584 -8.86 29.62 -9.81
C ASP A 584 -8.19 29.54 -8.43
N PHE A 585 -7.93 28.32 -7.92
CA PHE A 585 -7.19 28.09 -6.67
C PHE A 585 -5.77 28.69 -6.70
N TYR A 586 -5.10 28.69 -7.84
CA TYR A 586 -3.76 29.27 -7.97
C TYR A 586 -3.75 30.80 -8.04
N VAL A 587 -4.91 31.41 -8.31
CA VAL A 587 -5.01 32.81 -8.74
C VAL A 587 -5.74 33.67 -7.72
N ASN A 588 -6.82 33.17 -7.12
CA ASN A 588 -7.78 34.00 -6.41
C ASN A 588 -8.04 33.57 -4.97
N GLY A 589 -8.05 34.55 -4.08
CA GLY A 589 -8.30 34.31 -2.66
C GLY A 589 -7.13 33.61 -2.00
N ASP A 590 -7.41 32.46 -1.39
CA ASP A 590 -6.42 31.56 -0.82
C ASP A 590 -6.86 30.09 -0.93
N ALA A 591 -5.91 29.15 -0.98
CA ALA A 591 -6.16 27.72 -1.14
C ALA A 591 -5.06 26.86 -0.49
N ALA A 592 -5.42 26.13 0.57
CA ALA A 592 -4.50 25.27 1.32
C ALA A 592 -4.77 23.77 1.02
N PRO A 593 -3.91 23.06 0.24
CA PRO A 593 -2.78 23.56 -0.53
C PRO A 593 -3.21 24.10 -1.90
N ASP A 594 -2.28 24.70 -2.65
CA ASP A 594 -2.57 25.37 -3.92
C ASP A 594 -3.10 24.40 -5.01
N GLY A 595 -3.92 24.90 -5.93
CA GLY A 595 -4.30 24.16 -7.15
C GLY A 595 -5.13 22.88 -6.96
N ARG A 596 -4.83 21.83 -7.74
CA ARG A 596 -5.45 20.49 -7.61
C ARG A 596 -4.86 19.63 -6.48
N LEU A 597 -3.94 20.16 -5.68
CA LEU A 597 -3.35 19.42 -4.58
C LEU A 597 -4.32 19.35 -3.39
N ALA A 598 -4.14 18.32 -2.56
CA ALA A 598 -4.89 18.09 -1.34
C ALA A 598 -3.97 17.55 -0.23
N TYR A 599 -4.21 17.96 1.02
CA TYR A 599 -3.62 17.29 2.16
C TYR A 599 -4.24 15.90 2.31
N VAL A 600 -3.46 14.96 2.84
CA VAL A 600 -3.96 13.60 3.14
C VAL A 600 -3.85 13.33 4.62
N TYR A 601 -4.97 12.93 5.21
CA TYR A 601 -5.06 12.41 6.56
C TYR A 601 -5.30 10.90 6.48
N THR A 602 -4.36 10.11 6.99
CA THR A 602 -4.45 8.64 7.00
C THR A 602 -4.27 8.15 8.41
N GLU A 603 -5.28 7.49 8.97
CA GLU A 603 -5.10 6.67 10.15
C GLU A 603 -4.23 5.48 9.79
N ALA A 604 -3.01 5.43 10.31
CA ALA A 604 -2.25 4.19 10.32
C ALA A 604 -3.09 3.12 11.04
N PRO A 605 -3.21 1.89 10.49
CA PRO A 605 -3.82 0.80 11.24
C PRO A 605 -3.05 0.66 12.55
N GLY A 606 -3.75 0.56 13.69
CA GLY A 606 -3.09 0.35 14.96
C GLY A 606 -2.23 -0.92 14.97
N LEU A 607 -1.41 -1.10 16.00
CA LEU A 607 -0.86 -2.43 16.29
C LEU A 607 -2.02 -3.45 16.29
N PRO A 608 -1.85 -4.65 15.71
CA PRO A 608 -2.91 -5.65 15.74
C PRO A 608 -3.33 -5.95 17.18
N ALA A 609 -4.52 -6.51 17.37
CA ALA A 609 -4.87 -7.06 18.68
C ALA A 609 -3.94 -8.23 19.06
N ALA A 610 -3.82 -8.51 20.35
CA ALA A 610 -3.17 -9.73 20.82
C ALA A 610 -3.95 -10.96 20.31
N PRO A 611 -3.30 -11.99 19.74
CA PRO A 611 -3.98 -13.22 19.35
C PRO A 611 -4.71 -13.86 20.53
N MET A 612 -5.97 -14.23 20.33
CA MET A 612 -6.82 -14.85 21.36
C MET A 612 -7.03 -16.33 21.07
N ASN A 613 -7.44 -17.07 22.10
CA ASN A 613 -7.77 -18.50 22.01
C ASN A 613 -6.63 -19.37 21.44
N LEU A 614 -5.38 -19.05 21.81
CA LEU A 614 -4.25 -19.91 21.45
C LEU A 614 -4.44 -21.29 22.09
N ALA A 615 -4.45 -22.33 21.25
CA ALA A 615 -4.42 -23.73 21.66
C ALA A 615 -3.16 -24.38 21.08
N ALA A 616 -2.60 -25.35 21.81
CA ALA A 616 -1.49 -26.17 21.36
C ALA A 616 -1.78 -27.64 21.68
N SER A 617 -1.29 -28.54 20.83
CA SER A 617 -1.56 -29.98 20.93
C SER A 617 -0.33 -30.79 20.50
N GLY A 618 0.01 -31.86 21.22
CA GLY A 618 1.15 -32.72 20.90
C GLY A 618 0.79 -33.84 19.92
N GLY A 619 1.64 -34.07 18.92
CA GLY A 619 1.63 -35.25 18.06
C GLY A 619 2.97 -35.99 18.13
N SER A 620 3.23 -36.92 17.21
CA SER A 620 4.53 -37.62 17.17
C SER A 620 5.60 -36.78 16.47
N GLY A 621 6.51 -36.20 17.26
CA GLY A 621 7.58 -35.32 16.77
C GLY A 621 7.08 -33.93 16.35
N GLN A 622 5.88 -33.52 16.77
CA GLN A 622 5.31 -32.23 16.42
C GLN A 622 4.40 -31.65 17.52
N ALA A 623 4.21 -30.34 17.49
CA ALA A 623 3.15 -29.64 18.19
C ALA A 623 2.32 -28.81 17.20
N SER A 624 1.01 -28.99 17.18
CA SER A 624 0.09 -28.24 16.31
C SER A 624 -0.65 -27.18 17.11
N LEU A 625 -0.62 -25.94 16.60
CA LEU A 625 -1.13 -24.73 17.23
C LEU A 625 -2.24 -24.09 16.36
N SER A 626 -3.22 -23.46 17.02
CA SER A 626 -4.27 -22.67 16.39
C SER A 626 -4.70 -21.50 17.29
N TRP A 627 -5.15 -20.40 16.70
CA TRP A 627 -5.64 -19.21 17.40
C TRP A 627 -6.74 -18.51 16.59
N SER A 628 -7.40 -17.51 17.18
CA SER A 628 -8.35 -16.67 16.44
C SER A 628 -7.62 -15.74 15.44
N PRO A 629 -8.04 -15.68 14.17
CA PRO A 629 -7.54 -14.68 13.21
C PRO A 629 -7.74 -13.25 13.73
N ILE A 630 -6.77 -12.38 13.47
CA ILE A 630 -6.78 -10.97 13.88
C ILE A 630 -6.93 -10.08 12.64
N GLY A 631 -8.00 -9.28 12.60
CA GLY A 631 -8.23 -8.29 11.55
C GLY A 631 -7.09 -7.26 11.50
N GLY A 632 -6.60 -6.96 10.31
CA GLY A 632 -5.49 -6.03 10.11
C GLY A 632 -4.09 -6.60 10.42
N ALA A 633 -3.96 -7.90 10.72
CA ALA A 633 -2.68 -8.59 10.77
C ALA A 633 -2.26 -9.08 9.37
N ALA A 634 -0.99 -8.86 9.00
CA ALA A 634 -0.38 -9.36 7.78
C ALA A 634 0.31 -10.72 7.98
N SER A 635 0.80 -11.00 9.19
CA SER A 635 1.38 -12.30 9.59
C SER A 635 1.37 -12.45 11.12
N TYR A 636 1.87 -13.59 11.61
CA TYR A 636 2.05 -13.88 13.03
C TYR A 636 3.49 -14.31 13.32
N ASN A 637 3.97 -14.03 14.53
CA ASN A 637 5.17 -14.68 15.07
C ASN A 637 4.75 -15.69 16.15
N VAL A 638 5.17 -16.94 15.98
CA VAL A 638 5.03 -18.01 16.99
C VAL A 638 6.31 -18.07 17.81
N LYS A 639 6.19 -18.01 19.13
CA LYS A 639 7.31 -17.99 20.08
C LYS A 639 7.16 -19.15 21.06
N ARG A 640 8.27 -19.83 21.39
CA ARG A 640 8.31 -21.07 22.17
C ARG A 640 9.29 -20.99 23.33
N ALA A 641 8.92 -21.59 24.46
CA ALA A 641 9.76 -21.83 25.62
C ALA A 641 9.68 -23.31 26.06
N THR A 642 10.64 -23.75 26.86
CA THR A 642 10.64 -25.07 27.54
C THR A 642 10.31 -24.96 29.02
N ALA A 643 9.92 -23.77 29.48
CA ALA A 643 9.46 -23.48 30.84
C ALA A 643 8.23 -22.55 30.77
N PRO A 644 7.27 -22.67 31.72
CA PRO A 644 6.11 -21.77 31.77
C PRO A 644 6.56 -20.32 32.03
N GLY A 645 5.94 -19.37 31.34
CA GLY A 645 6.25 -17.94 31.44
C GLY A 645 7.48 -17.48 30.65
N GLY A 646 8.20 -18.40 29.98
CA GLY A 646 9.36 -18.08 29.14
C GLY A 646 10.72 -18.33 29.81
N PRO A 647 11.81 -17.75 29.26
CA PRO A 647 11.86 -16.86 28.10
C PRO A 647 11.47 -17.58 26.79
N TYR A 648 10.78 -16.88 25.90
CA TYR A 648 10.34 -17.42 24.60
C TYR A 648 11.29 -17.02 23.48
N ALA A 649 11.65 -17.98 22.63
CA ALA A 649 12.35 -17.75 21.37
C ALA A 649 11.36 -17.84 20.19
N THR A 650 11.46 -16.95 19.20
CA THR A 650 10.65 -17.06 17.97
C THR A 650 11.03 -18.30 17.18
N VAL A 651 10.05 -19.15 16.84
CA VAL A 651 10.25 -20.41 16.08
C VAL A 651 9.72 -20.36 14.65
N SER A 652 8.90 -19.36 14.32
CA SER A 652 8.46 -19.06 12.94
C SER A 652 9.36 -18.02 12.26
N THR A 653 9.66 -18.18 10.98
CA THR A 653 10.27 -17.09 10.18
C THR A 653 9.26 -15.95 10.01
N ALA A 654 9.68 -14.69 10.17
CA ALA A 654 8.80 -13.54 9.99
C ALA A 654 8.16 -13.55 8.59
N GLY A 655 6.84 -13.33 8.53
CA GLY A 655 6.05 -13.40 7.28
C GLY A 655 5.66 -14.80 6.81
N SER A 656 6.21 -15.89 7.38
CA SER A 656 5.88 -17.27 6.94
C SER A 656 4.54 -17.80 7.46
N VAL A 657 3.98 -17.19 8.52
CA VAL A 657 2.72 -17.61 9.14
C VAL A 657 1.66 -16.54 8.87
N THR A 658 0.89 -16.75 7.80
CA THR A 658 -0.23 -15.87 7.40
C THR A 658 -1.59 -16.44 7.83
N SER A 659 -1.68 -17.76 8.03
CA SER A 659 -2.82 -18.45 8.64
C SER A 659 -2.80 -18.36 10.17
N ALA A 660 -3.96 -18.43 10.82
CA ALA A 660 -4.08 -18.47 12.28
C ALA A 660 -3.81 -19.87 12.89
N SER A 661 -2.79 -20.54 12.36
CA SER A 661 -2.36 -21.88 12.73
C SER A 661 -0.91 -22.12 12.33
N TYR A 662 -0.21 -22.98 13.09
CA TYR A 662 1.18 -23.34 12.85
C TYR A 662 1.46 -24.75 13.37
N THR A 663 2.40 -25.49 12.77
CA THR A 663 2.88 -26.76 13.31
C THR A 663 4.37 -26.69 13.51
N ASP A 664 4.79 -26.80 14.76
CA ASP A 664 6.20 -26.88 15.15
C ASP A 664 6.65 -28.35 15.07
N THR A 665 7.58 -28.64 14.17
CA THR A 665 8.20 -29.97 14.01
C THR A 665 9.60 -30.06 14.62
N ALA A 666 10.10 -28.99 15.24
CA ALA A 666 11.40 -28.91 15.88
C ALA A 666 11.30 -29.21 17.38
N VAL A 667 10.53 -30.24 17.74
CA VAL A 667 10.15 -30.60 19.12
C VAL A 667 10.42 -32.06 19.43
N THR A 668 10.78 -32.33 20.69
CA THR A 668 11.12 -33.68 21.16
C THR A 668 9.96 -34.33 21.91
N ASN A 669 9.67 -35.60 21.59
CA ASN A 669 8.67 -36.40 22.30
C ASN A 669 8.98 -36.49 23.81
N GLY A 670 7.95 -36.37 24.65
CA GLY A 670 8.07 -36.33 26.11
C GLY A 670 8.53 -34.98 26.70
N THR A 671 8.88 -33.99 25.87
CA THR A 671 9.25 -32.64 26.34
C THR A 671 8.05 -31.70 26.28
N ALA A 672 7.74 -31.02 27.38
CA ALA A 672 6.71 -29.98 27.40
C ALA A 672 7.25 -28.68 26.78
N TYR A 673 6.47 -28.10 25.87
CA TYR A 673 6.74 -26.82 25.25
C TYR A 673 5.58 -25.85 25.50
N TYR A 674 5.93 -24.59 25.70
CA TYR A 674 5.02 -23.49 26.00
C TYR A 674 5.10 -22.47 24.87
N TYR A 675 3.96 -21.94 24.43
CA TYR A 675 3.86 -21.11 23.25
C TYR A 675 3.05 -19.85 23.51
N VAL A 676 3.49 -18.75 22.92
CA VAL A 676 2.72 -17.53 22.73
C VAL A 676 2.79 -17.09 21.27
N VAL A 677 1.75 -16.42 20.80
CA VAL A 677 1.68 -15.89 19.43
C VAL A 677 1.42 -14.39 19.48
N THR A 678 2.09 -13.64 18.63
CA THR A 678 1.86 -12.22 18.37
C THR A 678 1.41 -12.04 16.92
N ALA A 679 0.63 -11.00 16.66
CA ALA A 679 0.22 -10.61 15.32
C ALA A 679 1.05 -9.42 14.83
N VAL A 680 1.33 -9.35 13.53
CA VAL A 680 2.24 -8.37 12.93
C VAL A 680 1.57 -7.67 11.75
N ASN A 681 1.67 -6.34 11.68
CA ASN A 681 1.32 -5.55 10.50
C ASN A 681 2.38 -4.47 10.23
N ALA A 682 2.12 -3.58 9.27
CA ALA A 682 3.04 -2.49 8.91
C ALA A 682 3.38 -1.53 10.07
N SER A 683 2.50 -1.44 11.08
CA SER A 683 2.70 -0.60 12.27
C SER A 683 3.45 -1.31 13.40
N GLY A 684 3.69 -2.62 13.29
CA GLY A 684 4.52 -3.40 14.22
C GLY A 684 3.90 -4.70 14.72
N GLU A 685 4.49 -5.22 15.80
CA GLU A 685 4.10 -6.46 16.49
C GLU A 685 3.17 -6.17 17.68
N SER A 686 2.12 -6.98 17.84
CA SER A 686 1.16 -6.86 18.95
C SER A 686 1.66 -7.47 20.26
N GLN A 687 0.91 -7.25 21.34
CA GLN A 687 1.12 -7.98 22.60
C GLN A 687 0.90 -9.48 22.40
N PRO A 688 1.62 -10.36 23.15
CA PRO A 688 1.46 -11.80 23.01
C PRO A 688 0.09 -12.27 23.48
N SER A 689 -0.34 -13.40 22.92
CA SER A 689 -1.46 -14.19 23.42
C SER A 689 -1.24 -14.66 24.86
N ALA A 690 -2.31 -15.19 25.49
CA ALA A 690 -2.14 -16.12 26.59
C ALA A 690 -1.26 -17.31 26.18
N GLU A 691 -0.54 -17.89 27.14
CA GLU A 691 0.31 -19.06 26.93
C GLU A 691 -0.54 -20.33 26.71
N ALA A 692 -0.13 -21.17 25.77
CA ALA A 692 -0.64 -22.54 25.61
C ALA A 692 0.53 -23.53 25.63
N SER A 693 0.28 -24.79 26.04
CA SER A 693 1.35 -25.80 26.11
C SER A 693 0.99 -27.10 25.39
N ALA A 694 2.03 -27.80 24.93
CA ALA A 694 1.93 -29.10 24.27
C ALA A 694 3.10 -30.01 24.66
N THR A 695 2.84 -31.31 24.78
CA THR A 695 3.87 -32.35 24.98
C THR A 695 3.75 -33.38 23.85
N PRO A 696 4.68 -33.43 22.89
CA PRO A 696 4.66 -34.42 21.80
C PRO A 696 4.85 -35.86 22.33
N ILE A 697 4.32 -36.88 21.65
CA ILE A 697 4.31 -38.28 22.11
C ILE A 697 4.70 -39.28 21.02
N ALA A 698 5.46 -40.33 21.36
CA ALA A 698 5.91 -41.33 20.40
C ALA A 698 4.90 -42.49 20.22
N TYR A 699 4.58 -42.86 18.97
CA TYR A 699 3.83 -44.08 18.66
C TYR A 699 4.78 -45.24 18.32
N VAL A 700 4.52 -46.46 18.80
CA VAL A 700 5.36 -47.64 18.52
C VAL A 700 4.67 -48.59 17.53
N SER A 701 5.41 -48.99 16.48
CA SER A 701 4.97 -50.03 15.54
C SER A 701 5.57 -51.39 15.95
N VAL A 702 4.69 -52.38 16.11
CA VAL A 702 4.99 -53.76 16.55
C VAL A 702 5.19 -54.69 15.35
N LYS A 703 4.48 -54.40 14.26
CA LYS A 703 4.76 -54.90 12.90
C LYS A 703 4.63 -53.74 11.92
N ASN A 704 5.43 -53.77 10.87
CA ASN A 704 5.47 -52.74 9.85
C ASN A 704 5.83 -53.37 8.50
N TRP A 705 5.01 -53.08 7.50
CA TRP A 705 5.23 -53.41 6.10
C TRP A 705 5.11 -52.12 5.30
N ASN A 706 6.11 -51.75 4.49
CA ASN A 706 6.18 -50.44 3.82
C ASN A 706 6.30 -50.54 2.29
N PHE A 707 6.36 -51.77 1.73
CA PHE A 707 6.32 -52.04 0.30
C PHE A 707 7.24 -51.15 -0.56
N ASN A 708 8.41 -50.80 -0.02
CA ASN A 708 9.29 -49.78 -0.61
C ASN A 708 10.28 -50.33 -1.65
N THR A 709 10.37 -51.66 -1.76
CA THR A 709 11.39 -52.37 -2.54
C THR A 709 10.70 -53.08 -3.71
N GLY A 710 10.99 -52.64 -4.93
CA GLY A 710 10.37 -53.17 -6.16
C GLY A 710 10.41 -54.70 -6.26
N GLY A 711 9.27 -55.32 -6.53
CA GLY A 711 9.11 -56.78 -6.61
C GLY A 711 9.04 -57.53 -5.27
N ASN A 712 9.23 -56.87 -4.13
CA ASN A 712 9.17 -57.51 -2.81
C ASN A 712 7.83 -57.27 -2.11
N LEU A 713 6.99 -58.31 -2.01
CA LEU A 713 5.71 -58.26 -1.28
C LEU A 713 5.85 -58.28 0.26
N GLU A 714 7.08 -58.25 0.78
CA GLU A 714 7.40 -58.32 2.23
C GLU A 714 6.74 -59.52 2.96
N GLY A 715 6.57 -60.62 2.21
CA GLY A 715 5.95 -61.87 2.66
C GLY A 715 4.41 -61.86 2.70
N TRP A 716 3.75 -60.81 2.20
CA TRP A 716 2.31 -60.87 1.92
C TRP A 716 2.03 -61.74 0.69
N SER A 717 0.92 -62.46 0.72
CA SER A 717 0.47 -63.35 -0.36
C SER A 717 -0.93 -62.98 -0.83
N MET A 718 -1.08 -62.78 -2.14
CA MET A 718 -2.36 -62.50 -2.80
C MET A 718 -3.16 -63.80 -2.97
N VAL A 719 -4.44 -63.77 -2.64
CA VAL A 719 -5.31 -64.96 -2.64
C VAL A 719 -6.70 -64.55 -3.16
N ASN A 720 -7.37 -65.46 -3.89
CA ASN A 720 -8.74 -65.33 -4.42
C ASN A 720 -9.05 -64.00 -5.10
N GLN A 721 -9.08 -63.95 -6.45
CA GLN A 721 -9.41 -62.73 -7.21
C GLN A 721 -8.46 -61.53 -7.02
N ALA A 722 -7.54 -61.56 -6.06
CA ALA A 722 -6.45 -60.61 -5.90
C ALA A 722 -5.20 -61.02 -6.69
N THR A 723 -4.57 -60.05 -7.35
CA THR A 723 -3.18 -60.08 -7.81
C THR A 723 -2.47 -58.84 -7.31
N GLY A 724 -1.14 -58.81 -7.30
CA GLY A 724 -0.44 -57.59 -6.87
C GLY A 724 1.06 -57.59 -7.11
N SER A 725 1.61 -56.39 -7.17
CA SER A 725 3.01 -56.11 -7.44
C SER A 725 3.46 -54.87 -6.68
N VAL A 726 4.73 -54.85 -6.27
CA VAL A 726 5.35 -53.68 -5.63
C VAL A 726 6.20 -52.94 -6.66
N ALA A 727 5.86 -51.67 -6.88
CA ALA A 727 6.56 -50.74 -7.76
C ALA A 727 6.29 -49.30 -7.30
N GLY A 728 7.20 -48.35 -7.57
CA GLY A 728 6.97 -46.93 -7.24
C GLY A 728 6.94 -46.58 -5.75
N GLY A 729 7.17 -47.55 -4.85
CA GLY A 729 7.15 -47.36 -3.39
C GLY A 729 5.84 -47.75 -2.72
N ASP A 730 4.93 -48.44 -3.42
CA ASP A 730 3.72 -49.01 -2.84
C ASP A 730 3.41 -50.42 -3.37
N LEU A 731 2.53 -51.13 -2.67
CA LEU A 731 1.92 -52.37 -3.12
C LEU A 731 0.64 -52.06 -3.89
N THR A 732 0.67 -52.24 -5.21
CA THR A 732 -0.54 -52.24 -6.03
C THR A 732 -1.24 -53.60 -5.91
N VAL A 733 -2.45 -53.61 -5.37
CA VAL A 733 -3.36 -54.76 -5.38
C VAL A 733 -4.40 -54.54 -6.47
N THR A 734 -4.56 -55.53 -7.35
CA THR A 734 -5.58 -55.54 -8.41
C THR A 734 -6.61 -56.63 -8.11
N SER A 735 -7.85 -56.22 -7.87
CA SER A 735 -9.02 -57.07 -7.75
C SER A 735 -9.64 -57.36 -9.12
N SER A 736 -9.90 -58.64 -9.39
CA SER A 736 -10.73 -59.08 -10.52
C SER A 736 -12.21 -59.26 -10.16
N GLY A 737 -12.63 -59.09 -8.90
CA GLY A 737 -14.00 -59.38 -8.49
C GLY A 737 -14.41 -58.84 -7.11
N GLY A 738 -15.28 -59.57 -6.41
CA GLY A 738 -15.97 -59.10 -5.19
C GLY A 738 -15.35 -59.53 -3.85
N ASP A 739 -14.43 -60.50 -3.85
CA ASP A 739 -13.75 -61.01 -2.64
C ASP A 739 -12.21 -61.13 -2.84
N PRO A 740 -11.50 -60.04 -3.22
CA PRO A 740 -10.05 -59.99 -3.28
C PRO A 740 -9.44 -59.97 -1.87
N PHE A 741 -8.49 -60.85 -1.54
CA PHE A 741 -7.80 -60.77 -0.26
C PHE A 741 -6.30 -61.08 -0.30
N LEU A 742 -5.59 -60.67 0.75
CA LEU A 742 -4.17 -60.94 0.94
C LEU A 742 -3.88 -61.32 2.38
N HIS A 743 -3.05 -62.35 2.56
CA HIS A 743 -2.58 -62.79 3.88
C HIS A 743 -1.21 -62.20 4.19
N SER A 744 -1.02 -61.78 5.45
CA SER A 744 0.30 -61.41 5.99
C SER A 744 1.22 -62.63 6.04
N PRO A 745 2.53 -62.45 6.31
CA PRO A 745 3.38 -63.53 6.80
C PRO A 745 2.71 -64.27 7.97
N ASP A 746 2.88 -65.60 8.00
CA ASP A 746 2.39 -66.42 9.11
C ASP A 746 3.27 -66.26 10.38
N ASN A 747 2.72 -66.60 11.54
CA ASN A 747 3.38 -66.53 12.85
C ASN A 747 3.92 -65.14 13.20
N LEU A 748 3.08 -64.11 13.06
CA LEU A 748 3.38 -62.72 13.46
C LEU A 748 3.83 -62.59 14.93
N ALA A 749 3.41 -63.51 15.80
CA ALA A 749 3.79 -63.56 17.22
C ALA A 749 3.44 -62.28 18.00
N ILE A 750 2.27 -61.68 17.70
CA ILE A 750 1.83 -60.46 18.35
C ILE A 750 1.19 -60.83 19.68
N THR A 751 1.96 -60.64 20.74
CA THR A 751 1.51 -60.77 22.14
C THR A 751 0.83 -59.48 22.60
N ASN A 752 0.11 -59.55 23.73
CA ASN A 752 -0.65 -58.42 24.31
C ASN A 752 -1.55 -57.68 23.30
N PRO A 753 -2.46 -58.38 22.58
CA PRO A 753 -3.31 -57.80 21.54
C PRO A 753 -4.27 -56.70 22.05
N SER A 754 -4.58 -56.65 23.35
CA SER A 754 -5.30 -55.55 23.99
C SER A 754 -4.51 -54.24 24.05
N VAL A 755 -3.18 -54.30 23.94
CA VAL A 755 -2.28 -53.15 23.80
C VAL A 755 -1.96 -52.94 22.32
N ASN A 756 -1.56 -54.02 21.63
CA ASN A 756 -1.17 -54.04 20.23
C ASN A 756 -2.42 -54.22 19.33
N ARG A 757 -3.36 -53.27 19.44
CA ARG A 757 -4.74 -53.41 18.94
C ARG A 757 -5.04 -52.75 17.59
N TYR A 758 -4.22 -51.81 17.16
CA TYR A 758 -4.51 -50.99 15.98
C TYR A 758 -3.85 -51.58 14.74
N VAL A 759 -4.65 -52.09 13.80
CA VAL A 759 -4.18 -52.37 12.43
C VAL A 759 -4.35 -51.09 11.63
N ARG A 760 -3.24 -50.55 11.11
CA ARG A 760 -3.24 -49.37 10.25
C ARG A 760 -2.96 -49.75 8.81
N VAL A 761 -3.73 -49.22 7.87
CA VAL A 761 -3.56 -49.42 6.43
C VAL A 761 -3.54 -48.05 5.76
N ARG A 762 -2.39 -47.62 5.25
CA ARG A 762 -2.31 -46.40 4.45
C ARG A 762 -2.45 -46.75 2.98
N MET A 763 -3.57 -46.36 2.37
CA MET A 763 -3.89 -46.76 0.99
C MET A 763 -4.61 -45.67 0.19
N LYS A 764 -4.52 -45.80 -1.14
CA LYS A 764 -5.41 -45.19 -2.13
C LYS A 764 -6.39 -46.24 -2.62
N ASN A 765 -7.62 -45.82 -2.89
CA ASN A 765 -8.65 -46.66 -3.48
C ASN A 765 -9.06 -46.05 -4.83
N ASN A 766 -8.58 -46.67 -5.92
CA ASN A 766 -8.85 -46.21 -7.29
C ASN A 766 -10.17 -46.79 -7.83
N THR A 767 -11.11 -47.17 -6.96
CA THR A 767 -12.38 -47.81 -7.32
C THR A 767 -13.56 -47.09 -6.66
N GLY A 768 -14.79 -47.42 -7.10
CA GLY A 768 -16.02 -46.95 -6.44
C GLY A 768 -16.40 -47.75 -5.17
N GLY A 769 -15.65 -48.79 -4.79
CA GLY A 769 -15.91 -49.56 -3.58
C GLY A 769 -15.66 -48.73 -2.32
N THR A 770 -16.44 -48.93 -1.27
CA THR A 770 -16.40 -48.13 -0.03
C THR A 770 -16.07 -48.93 1.23
N THR A 771 -15.76 -50.21 1.09
CA THR A 771 -15.51 -51.12 2.21
C THR A 771 -14.23 -51.90 1.99
N ALA A 772 -13.42 -52.02 3.05
CA ALA A 772 -12.35 -52.99 3.21
C ALA A 772 -12.54 -53.74 4.54
N GLN A 773 -11.88 -54.88 4.71
CA GLN A 773 -12.05 -55.72 5.90
C GLN A 773 -10.72 -56.32 6.36
N VAL A 774 -10.49 -56.33 7.68
CA VAL A 774 -9.35 -57.03 8.30
C VAL A 774 -9.88 -58.25 9.03
N TYR A 775 -9.32 -59.43 8.75
CA TYR A 775 -9.54 -60.64 9.53
C TYR A 775 -8.25 -61.03 10.27
N PHE A 776 -8.37 -61.91 11.27
CA PHE A 776 -7.21 -62.47 11.96
C PHE A 776 -7.37 -63.94 12.36
N THR A 777 -6.23 -64.57 12.64
CA THR A 777 -6.15 -65.87 13.31
C THR A 777 -5.28 -65.76 14.56
N THR A 778 -5.49 -66.67 15.51
CA THR A 778 -4.64 -66.78 16.72
C THR A 778 -3.83 -68.07 16.66
N THR A 779 -2.85 -68.22 17.56
CA THR A 779 -2.09 -69.47 17.70
C THR A 779 -2.95 -70.65 18.16
N SER A 780 -4.08 -70.40 18.81
CA SER A 780 -5.02 -71.42 19.29
C SER A 780 -6.17 -71.71 18.32
N ASP A 781 -6.48 -70.79 17.39
CA ASP A 781 -7.59 -70.95 16.46
C ASP A 781 -7.30 -70.25 15.11
N THR A 782 -7.03 -71.09 14.11
CA THR A 782 -6.58 -70.72 12.76
C THR A 782 -7.71 -70.59 11.74
N SER A 783 -8.98 -70.67 12.14
CA SER A 783 -10.11 -70.47 11.24
C SER A 783 -10.29 -68.99 10.85
N TRP A 784 -10.48 -68.70 9.56
CA TRP A 784 -10.98 -67.40 9.09
C TRP A 784 -12.50 -67.39 9.17
N SER A 785 -13.09 -66.38 9.81
CA SER A 785 -14.53 -66.27 10.00
C SER A 785 -14.95 -64.83 10.31
N GLU A 786 -16.18 -64.46 9.94
CA GLU A 786 -16.75 -63.12 10.17
C GLU A 786 -16.62 -62.62 11.63
N PRO A 787 -16.84 -63.43 12.69
CA PRO A 787 -16.64 -62.98 14.07
C PRO A 787 -15.20 -62.58 14.42
N LYS A 788 -14.20 -63.01 13.64
CA LYS A 788 -12.78 -62.62 13.77
C LYS A 788 -12.38 -61.56 12.75
N SER A 789 -13.29 -60.63 12.45
CA SER A 789 -13.05 -59.61 11.45
C SER A 789 -13.53 -58.22 11.90
N LYS A 790 -13.04 -57.20 11.20
CA LYS A 790 -13.55 -55.83 11.27
C LYS A 790 -13.59 -55.22 9.88
N ALA A 791 -14.78 -54.93 9.38
CA ALA A 791 -14.96 -54.08 8.22
C ALA A 791 -14.71 -52.62 8.60
N PHE A 792 -14.12 -51.84 7.69
CA PHE A 792 -13.88 -50.41 7.81
C PHE A 792 -14.18 -49.71 6.48
N THR A 793 -14.68 -48.48 6.56
CA THR A 793 -15.04 -47.70 5.38
C THR A 793 -13.80 -47.10 4.74
N ILE A 794 -13.67 -47.26 3.43
CA ILE A 794 -12.64 -46.63 2.60
C ILE A 794 -13.28 -45.65 1.61
N THR A 795 -12.49 -44.70 1.12
CA THR A 795 -12.99 -43.58 0.30
C THR A 795 -12.39 -43.68 -1.10
N PRO A 796 -13.18 -43.63 -2.19
CA PRO A 796 -12.67 -43.45 -3.54
C PRO A 796 -11.80 -42.18 -3.63
N ASN A 797 -10.50 -42.31 -3.89
CA ASN A 797 -9.55 -41.21 -3.79
C ASN A 797 -8.29 -41.40 -4.64
N SER A 798 -7.60 -40.29 -4.95
CA SER A 798 -6.30 -40.29 -5.66
C SER A 798 -5.09 -40.10 -4.71
N GLY A 799 -5.34 -39.75 -3.45
CA GLY A 799 -4.32 -39.51 -2.42
C GLY A 799 -4.35 -40.55 -1.29
N TYR A 800 -3.22 -40.75 -0.61
CA TYR A 800 -3.10 -41.72 0.49
C TYR A 800 -3.84 -41.28 1.76
N VAL A 801 -4.70 -42.17 2.29
CA VAL A 801 -5.38 -42.01 3.59
C VAL A 801 -4.91 -43.11 4.55
N ASP A 802 -4.63 -42.77 5.82
CA ASP A 802 -4.29 -43.74 6.89
C ASP A 802 -5.59 -44.21 7.59
N TYR A 803 -5.97 -45.47 7.34
CA TYR A 803 -7.13 -46.10 7.97
C TYR A 803 -6.71 -46.86 9.23
N VAL A 804 -7.27 -46.48 10.38
CA VAL A 804 -6.92 -47.07 11.69
C VAL A 804 -8.07 -47.96 12.17
N VAL A 805 -7.82 -49.28 12.26
CA VAL A 805 -8.80 -50.30 12.67
C VAL A 805 -8.51 -50.77 14.10
N ASP A 806 -9.41 -50.46 15.05
CA ASP A 806 -9.30 -50.95 16.45
C ASP A 806 -9.83 -52.39 16.57
N MET A 807 -8.89 -53.34 16.52
CA MET A 807 -9.20 -54.77 16.60
C MET A 807 -9.57 -55.23 18.01
N SER A 808 -9.34 -54.45 19.07
CA SER A 808 -9.79 -54.81 20.43
C SER A 808 -11.31 -54.84 20.56
N THR A 809 -12.02 -54.22 19.61
CA THR A 809 -13.49 -54.29 19.49
C THR A 809 -14.00 -55.60 18.89
N VAL A 810 -13.11 -56.49 18.43
CA VAL A 810 -13.46 -57.76 17.79
C VAL A 810 -13.35 -58.91 18.78
N ALA A 811 -14.44 -59.66 18.94
CA ALA A 811 -14.48 -60.81 19.84
C ALA A 811 -13.45 -61.86 19.42
N GLY A 812 -12.50 -62.16 20.31
CA GLY A 812 -11.41 -63.11 20.05
C GLY A 812 -10.08 -62.51 19.64
N TRP A 813 -9.93 -61.17 19.52
CA TRP A 813 -8.62 -60.51 19.37
C TRP A 813 -7.83 -60.58 20.70
N SER A 814 -7.39 -61.80 21.03
CA SER A 814 -6.85 -62.20 22.32
C SER A 814 -5.79 -63.30 22.16
N GLY A 815 -5.06 -63.61 23.24
CA GLY A 815 -3.94 -64.56 23.17
C GLY A 815 -2.78 -64.03 22.35
N THR A 816 -2.28 -64.81 21.39
CA THR A 816 -1.24 -64.40 20.43
C THR A 816 -1.83 -64.38 19.03
N ILE A 817 -1.81 -63.22 18.37
CA ILE A 817 -2.26 -63.12 16.97
C ILE A 817 -1.20 -63.74 16.07
N LYS A 818 -1.64 -64.70 15.24
CA LYS A 818 -0.78 -65.53 14.39
C LYS A 818 -0.65 -64.95 12.99
N GLN A 819 -1.73 -64.48 12.39
CA GLN A 819 -1.75 -63.95 11.03
C GLN A 819 -2.90 -62.96 10.87
N ILE A 820 -2.78 -62.00 9.96
CA ILE A 820 -3.91 -61.15 9.51
C ILE A 820 -4.18 -61.35 8.02
N ARG A 821 -5.43 -61.17 7.63
CA ARG A 821 -5.90 -61.11 6.24
C ARG A 821 -6.48 -59.70 6.02
N LEU A 822 -6.16 -59.09 4.88
CA LEU A 822 -6.73 -57.82 4.45
C LEU A 822 -7.49 -58.04 3.15
N ASP A 823 -8.71 -57.53 3.10
CA ASP A 823 -9.61 -57.53 1.96
C ASP A 823 -9.75 -56.06 1.55
N PRO A 824 -8.92 -55.56 0.62
CA PRO A 824 -8.78 -54.12 0.42
C PRO A 824 -9.91 -53.49 -0.41
N LEU A 825 -10.73 -54.30 -1.07
CA LEU A 825 -11.78 -53.88 -2.01
C LEU A 825 -12.92 -54.91 -2.00
N THR A 826 -14.14 -54.47 -2.34
CA THR A 826 -15.31 -55.35 -2.60
C THR A 826 -15.78 -55.31 -4.06
N VAL A 827 -14.97 -54.71 -4.94
CA VAL A 827 -15.24 -54.55 -6.38
C VAL A 827 -13.96 -54.74 -7.20
N SER A 828 -14.10 -55.02 -8.49
CA SER A 828 -12.97 -55.08 -9.43
C SER A 828 -12.30 -53.71 -9.59
N GLY A 829 -10.98 -53.67 -9.68
CA GLY A 829 -10.19 -52.44 -9.77
C GLY A 829 -8.90 -52.51 -8.96
N THR A 830 -8.29 -51.36 -8.62
CA THR A 830 -7.00 -51.32 -7.92
C THR A 830 -6.99 -50.50 -6.64
N ALA A 831 -6.19 -50.95 -5.67
CA ALA A 831 -5.82 -50.21 -4.48
C ALA A 831 -4.28 -50.17 -4.37
N ASN A 832 -3.71 -49.02 -4.01
CA ASN A 832 -2.27 -48.87 -3.75
C ASN A 832 -2.07 -48.76 -2.25
N ILE A 833 -1.24 -49.62 -1.66
CA ILE A 833 -0.99 -49.69 -0.21
C ILE A 833 0.45 -49.23 0.06
N ASP A 834 0.60 -48.08 0.70
CA ASP A 834 1.88 -47.48 1.13
C ASP A 834 2.43 -48.21 2.36
N TYR A 835 1.59 -48.49 3.36
CA TYR A 835 1.98 -49.37 4.46
C TYR A 835 0.83 -50.13 5.09
N ILE A 836 1.17 -51.25 5.74
CA ILE A 836 0.35 -51.92 6.75
C ILE A 836 1.15 -51.95 8.05
N ARG A 837 0.54 -51.58 9.18
CA ARG A 837 1.19 -51.55 10.50
C ARG A 837 0.30 -52.12 11.57
N ILE A 838 0.92 -52.61 12.65
CA ILE A 838 0.24 -52.95 13.89
C ILE A 838 0.86 -52.14 15.00
N THR A 839 0.08 -51.26 15.64
CA THR A 839 0.58 -50.23 16.57
C THR A 839 -0.08 -50.31 17.94
N ASN A 840 0.57 -49.75 18.96
CA ASN A 840 0.10 -49.74 20.35
C ASN A 840 -0.48 -48.40 20.83
N GLY A 841 -0.69 -47.43 19.94
CA GLY A 841 -1.19 -46.09 20.30
C GLY A 841 -1.91 -45.34 19.18
N GLY A 842 -2.67 -44.32 19.60
CA GLY A 842 -3.67 -43.57 18.83
C GLY A 842 -5.07 -44.08 19.14
N GLY A 843 -5.80 -43.40 20.03
CA GLY A 843 -7.09 -43.87 20.55
C GLY A 843 -8.24 -43.89 19.54
N ALA A 844 -9.42 -44.28 20.02
CA ALA A 844 -10.58 -44.57 19.18
C ALA A 844 -11.02 -43.36 18.32
N SER A 845 -11.23 -43.62 17.02
CA SER A 845 -11.68 -42.63 16.04
C SER A 845 -13.13 -42.89 15.63
N TYR A 846 -13.93 -41.83 15.59
CA TYR A 846 -15.35 -41.83 15.22
C TYR A 846 -15.57 -40.82 14.10
N ASP A 847 -15.64 -41.30 12.87
CA ASP A 847 -15.96 -40.47 11.72
C ASP A 847 -17.47 -40.45 11.45
N SER A 848 -18.01 -39.27 11.13
CA SER A 848 -19.45 -39.06 10.93
C SER A 848 -19.98 -39.40 9.55
N VAL A 849 -19.10 -39.60 8.56
CA VAL A 849 -19.47 -40.05 7.22
C VAL A 849 -19.37 -41.58 7.16
N ALA A 850 -18.26 -42.15 7.62
CA ALA A 850 -18.06 -43.59 7.72
C ALA A 850 -18.94 -44.25 8.79
N GLY A 851 -19.23 -43.53 9.88
CA GLY A 851 -20.14 -43.97 10.93
C GLY A 851 -21.63 -43.86 10.57
N PHE A 852 -21.97 -43.34 9.39
CA PHE A 852 -23.35 -43.13 8.95
C PHE A 852 -24.10 -44.45 8.70
N GLY A 853 -25.37 -44.52 9.08
CA GLY A 853 -26.18 -45.71 8.90
C GLY A 853 -27.65 -45.52 9.28
N SER A 854 -28.45 -46.55 9.03
CA SER A 854 -29.92 -46.59 9.17
C SER A 854 -30.43 -46.83 10.59
N THR A 855 -29.55 -46.92 11.59
CA THR A 855 -29.90 -47.19 13.00
C THR A 855 -29.43 -46.04 13.89
N GLN A 856 -30.36 -45.48 14.69
CA GLN A 856 -30.06 -44.35 15.57
C GLN A 856 -29.11 -44.77 16.71
N GLY A 857 -28.05 -43.99 16.92
CA GLY A 857 -27.03 -44.25 17.95
C GLY A 857 -25.94 -45.24 17.53
N ALA A 858 -26.05 -45.86 16.35
CA ALA A 858 -25.00 -46.74 15.83
C ALA A 858 -23.71 -45.96 15.58
N ASN A 859 -22.56 -46.59 15.84
CA ASN A 859 -21.23 -45.96 15.77
C ASN A 859 -21.10 -44.66 16.59
N GLN A 860 -21.90 -44.54 17.66
CA GLN A 860 -22.07 -43.34 18.49
C GLN A 860 -22.76 -42.14 17.81
N TRP A 861 -23.23 -42.27 16.57
CA TRP A 861 -23.88 -41.19 15.83
C TRP A 861 -25.41 -41.29 15.86
N SER A 862 -26.05 -40.14 16.07
CA SER A 862 -27.50 -39.97 16.09
C SER A 862 -27.92 -38.78 15.21
N TYR A 863 -29.03 -38.93 14.50
CA TYR A 863 -29.53 -37.96 13.52
C TYR A 863 -30.78 -37.29 14.08
N LYS A 864 -30.73 -35.96 14.17
CA LYS A 864 -31.65 -35.16 14.97
C LYS A 864 -32.01 -33.87 14.24
N TYR A 865 -33.15 -33.30 14.59
CA TYR A 865 -33.53 -31.95 14.19
C TYR A 865 -33.92 -31.14 15.43
N THR A 866 -33.82 -29.81 15.33
CA THR A 866 -34.15 -28.89 16.43
C THR A 866 -34.62 -27.54 15.89
N ALA A 867 -35.66 -26.97 16.51
CA ALA A 867 -36.18 -25.65 16.15
C ALA A 867 -35.42 -24.49 16.86
N ASN A 868 -34.65 -24.79 17.91
CA ASN A 868 -34.08 -23.77 18.82
C ASN A 868 -32.64 -24.06 19.28
N GLY A 869 -32.05 -25.20 18.93
CA GLY A 869 -30.69 -25.59 19.33
C GLY A 869 -30.56 -26.11 20.77
N THR A 870 -31.67 -26.23 21.52
CA THR A 870 -31.68 -26.69 22.91
C THR A 870 -32.52 -27.95 23.11
N THR A 871 -33.62 -28.11 22.36
CA THR A 871 -34.47 -29.33 22.39
C THR A 871 -34.31 -30.10 21.08
N TYR A 872 -34.00 -31.41 21.16
CA TYR A 872 -33.66 -32.24 20.00
C TYR A 872 -34.59 -33.43 19.81
N SER A 873 -35.20 -33.54 18.64
CA SER A 873 -36.00 -34.68 18.22
C SER A 873 -35.20 -35.62 17.33
N ASN A 874 -35.43 -36.94 17.42
CA ASN A 874 -34.84 -37.90 16.49
C ASN A 874 -35.48 -37.75 15.10
N MET A 875 -34.68 -37.84 14.05
CA MET A 875 -35.17 -37.98 12.67
C MET A 875 -35.68 -39.40 12.40
N THR A 876 -36.42 -39.58 11.30
CA THR A 876 -36.86 -40.88 10.79
C THR A 876 -36.01 -41.30 9.60
N TRP A 877 -35.63 -42.57 9.53
CA TRP A 877 -34.87 -43.12 8.40
C TRP A 877 -35.73 -43.28 7.15
N SER A 878 -35.25 -42.80 6.01
CA SER A 878 -35.87 -42.97 4.69
C SER A 878 -35.06 -43.96 3.86
N ALA A 879 -35.45 -45.24 3.88
CA ALA A 879 -34.76 -46.29 3.13
C ALA A 879 -34.75 -46.05 1.60
N ALA A 880 -35.77 -45.38 1.06
CA ALA A 880 -35.86 -45.07 -0.37
C ALA A 880 -34.86 -43.98 -0.83
N ASN A 881 -34.51 -43.03 0.06
CA ASN A 881 -33.63 -41.90 -0.26
C ASN A 881 -32.25 -42.00 0.41
N ASN A 882 -32.02 -43.03 1.23
CA ASN A 882 -30.78 -43.29 1.97
C ASN A 882 -30.34 -42.14 2.90
N TRP A 883 -31.31 -41.48 3.55
CA TRP A 883 -31.07 -40.38 4.48
C TRP A 883 -31.99 -40.41 5.70
N TRP A 884 -31.65 -39.63 6.72
CA TRP A 884 -32.53 -39.29 7.83
C TRP A 884 -33.26 -37.98 7.55
N SER A 885 -34.56 -37.93 7.85
CA SER A 885 -35.40 -36.74 7.67
C SER A 885 -36.30 -36.48 8.88
N GLY A 886 -36.49 -35.22 9.26
CA GLY A 886 -37.43 -34.83 10.30
C GLY A 886 -37.71 -33.33 10.27
N SER A 887 -39.00 -32.95 10.23
CA SER A 887 -39.44 -31.57 9.96
C SER A 887 -38.76 -30.99 8.71
N ASP A 888 -38.71 -31.79 7.64
CA ASP A 888 -38.04 -31.59 6.33
C ASP A 888 -36.55 -31.24 6.35
N ALA A 889 -35.93 -31.11 7.52
CA ALA A 889 -34.47 -31.11 7.65
C ALA A 889 -33.92 -32.52 7.36
N ILE A 890 -32.76 -32.60 6.70
CA ILE A 890 -32.18 -33.86 6.19
C ILE A 890 -30.73 -34.02 6.65
N VAL A 891 -30.36 -35.25 7.02
CA VAL A 891 -28.96 -35.68 7.20
C VAL A 891 -28.68 -36.94 6.40
N ALA A 892 -27.78 -36.82 5.42
CA ALA A 892 -27.17 -37.93 4.69
C ALA A 892 -25.72 -38.13 5.16
N ALA A 893 -25.02 -39.14 4.62
CA ALA A 893 -23.66 -39.47 5.05
C ALA A 893 -22.69 -38.27 4.95
N GLY A 894 -22.50 -37.73 3.73
CA GLY A 894 -21.55 -36.63 3.47
C GLY A 894 -22.12 -35.22 3.58
N TRP A 895 -23.45 -35.06 3.65
CA TRP A 895 -24.11 -33.75 3.59
C TRP A 895 -25.33 -33.64 4.49
N MET A 896 -25.72 -32.39 4.77
CA MET A 896 -26.87 -32.00 5.58
C MET A 896 -27.65 -30.89 4.86
N HIS A 897 -28.95 -30.77 5.16
CA HIS A 897 -29.83 -29.73 4.63
C HIS A 897 -30.78 -29.23 5.73
N PRO A 898 -30.88 -27.92 5.99
CA PRO A 898 -31.81 -27.36 6.97
C PRO A 898 -33.24 -27.25 6.40
N ASN A 899 -34.19 -26.82 7.22
CA ASN A 899 -35.50 -26.31 6.81
C ASN A 899 -35.77 -24.99 7.55
N ASN A 900 -36.62 -24.11 7.01
CA ASN A 900 -37.06 -22.86 7.64
C ASN A 900 -37.60 -23.04 9.07
N ALA A 901 -38.15 -24.22 9.39
CA ALA A 901 -38.70 -24.54 10.71
C ALA A 901 -37.76 -25.37 11.61
N ALA A 902 -36.63 -25.89 11.09
CA ALA A 902 -35.77 -26.82 11.82
C ALA A 902 -34.33 -26.87 11.28
N MET A 903 -33.38 -26.76 12.22
CA MET A 903 -31.97 -27.02 11.98
C MET A 903 -31.71 -28.53 11.88
N ALA A 904 -30.86 -28.94 10.95
CA ALA A 904 -30.35 -30.30 10.87
C ALA A 904 -29.20 -30.51 11.87
N ALA A 905 -29.15 -31.68 12.52
CA ALA A 905 -28.10 -32.01 13.47
C ALA A 905 -27.61 -33.46 13.32
N ARG A 906 -26.29 -33.65 13.22
CA ARG A 906 -25.64 -34.93 13.56
C ARG A 906 -25.07 -34.82 14.97
N ALA A 907 -25.27 -35.85 15.78
CA ALA A 907 -24.94 -35.85 17.20
C ALA A 907 -24.08 -37.07 17.55
N TRP A 908 -22.91 -36.86 18.14
CA TRP A 908 -22.02 -37.93 18.61
C TRP A 908 -22.06 -38.06 20.12
N THR A 909 -22.26 -39.28 20.64
CA THR A 909 -22.31 -39.58 22.08
C THR A 909 -21.01 -40.23 22.55
N ALA A 910 -20.26 -39.53 23.40
CA ALA A 910 -18.97 -39.96 23.94
C ALA A 910 -19.08 -41.32 24.66
N PRO A 911 -18.42 -42.38 24.18
CA PRO A 911 -18.48 -43.70 24.82
C PRO A 911 -17.61 -43.81 26.08
N ALA A 912 -16.65 -42.91 26.27
CA ALA A 912 -15.75 -42.87 27.42
C ALA A 912 -15.41 -41.42 27.81
N SER A 913 -15.06 -41.20 29.08
CA SER A 913 -14.52 -39.90 29.52
C SER A 913 -13.07 -39.73 29.04
N GLY A 914 -12.71 -38.51 28.62
CA GLY A 914 -11.36 -38.17 28.17
C GLY A 914 -11.32 -36.84 27.42
N THR A 915 -10.15 -36.48 26.89
CA THR A 915 -10.06 -35.42 25.88
C THR A 915 -10.24 -36.06 24.50
N VAL A 916 -11.01 -35.43 23.62
CA VAL A 916 -11.09 -35.80 22.20
C VAL A 916 -10.64 -34.65 21.33
N ASN A 917 -9.91 -34.96 20.25
CA ASN A 917 -9.74 -34.08 19.12
C ASN A 917 -10.97 -34.16 18.22
N VAL A 918 -11.54 -33.03 17.87
CA VAL A 918 -12.68 -32.89 16.95
C VAL A 918 -12.18 -32.11 15.75
N SER A 919 -12.10 -32.77 14.60
CA SER A 919 -11.67 -32.17 13.33
C SER A 919 -12.69 -32.41 12.23
N GLY A 920 -12.68 -31.58 11.20
CA GLY A 920 -13.65 -31.68 10.08
C GLY A 920 -13.82 -30.38 9.31
N SER A 921 -14.86 -30.31 8.49
CA SER A 921 -15.19 -29.10 7.74
C SER A 921 -16.68 -28.99 7.40
N ALA A 922 -17.11 -27.76 7.13
CA ALA A 922 -18.42 -27.44 6.60
C ALA A 922 -18.28 -26.54 5.36
N ALA A 923 -18.91 -26.90 4.23
CA ALA A 923 -18.84 -26.20 2.95
C ALA A 923 -20.13 -26.36 2.14
N LYS A 924 -20.51 -25.38 1.30
CA LYS A 924 -21.68 -25.54 0.40
C LYS A 924 -21.39 -26.64 -0.63
N ALA A 925 -22.39 -27.47 -0.93
CA ALA A 925 -22.23 -28.61 -1.85
C ALA A 925 -22.32 -28.23 -3.34
N SER A 926 -22.77 -27.02 -3.69
CA SER A 926 -22.83 -26.52 -5.06
C SER A 926 -22.69 -24.98 -5.11
N THR A 927 -22.42 -24.44 -6.31
CA THR A 927 -22.18 -23.01 -6.57
C THR A 927 -23.44 -22.26 -7.04
N ALA A 928 -24.64 -22.66 -6.61
CA ALA A 928 -25.87 -22.00 -7.03
C ALA A 928 -25.94 -20.57 -6.47
N ALA A 929 -25.84 -19.56 -7.35
CA ALA A 929 -25.66 -18.16 -7.00
C ALA A 929 -26.84 -17.51 -6.21
N ASN A 930 -27.94 -18.24 -6.03
CA ASN A 930 -29.18 -17.75 -5.45
C ASN A 930 -29.41 -18.19 -3.99
N GLY A 931 -28.49 -18.96 -3.38
CA GLY A 931 -28.57 -19.33 -1.97
C GLY A 931 -28.12 -18.18 -1.05
N ASN A 932 -28.92 -17.88 -0.02
CA ASN A 932 -28.59 -16.98 1.09
C ASN A 932 -27.43 -17.49 1.98
N GLY A 933 -27.14 -18.80 1.95
CA GLY A 933 -26.05 -19.43 2.69
C GLY A 933 -26.43 -19.88 4.09
N VAL A 934 -25.61 -20.73 4.69
CA VAL A 934 -25.92 -21.45 5.94
C VAL A 934 -25.16 -20.93 7.15
N ASN A 935 -25.68 -21.22 8.33
CA ASN A 935 -25.03 -21.02 9.62
C ASN A 935 -24.67 -22.38 10.24
N VAL A 936 -23.41 -22.56 10.66
CA VAL A 936 -22.94 -23.79 11.32
C VAL A 936 -22.31 -23.53 12.69
N LYS A 937 -22.46 -24.51 13.60
CA LYS A 937 -21.75 -24.56 14.88
C LYS A 937 -21.71 -25.98 15.46
N ILE A 938 -20.98 -26.16 16.56
CA ILE A 938 -20.85 -27.39 17.33
C ILE A 938 -21.11 -27.09 18.81
N MET A 939 -22.02 -27.86 19.42
CA MET A 939 -22.43 -27.73 20.83
C MET A 939 -22.12 -29.02 21.59
N LYS A 940 -21.56 -28.92 22.81
CA LYS A 940 -21.41 -30.04 23.76
C LYS A 940 -22.42 -29.87 24.90
N ASN A 941 -23.41 -30.76 25.01
CA ASN A 941 -24.45 -30.70 26.06
C ASN A 941 -25.13 -29.32 26.25
N GLY A 942 -25.21 -28.50 25.19
CA GLY A 942 -25.75 -27.13 25.25
C GLY A 942 -24.72 -26.01 25.45
N THR A 943 -23.45 -26.32 25.75
CA THR A 943 -22.32 -25.37 25.71
C THR A 943 -21.73 -25.33 24.31
N GLN A 944 -21.52 -24.15 23.73
CA GLN A 944 -20.88 -24.05 22.42
C GLN A 944 -19.38 -24.37 22.51
N VAL A 945 -18.85 -25.14 21.55
CA VAL A 945 -17.41 -25.48 21.47
C VAL A 945 -16.75 -25.04 20.17
N TRP A 946 -17.52 -24.82 19.09
CA TRP A 946 -17.03 -24.18 17.87
C TRP A 946 -18.19 -23.51 17.09
N PRO A 947 -18.01 -22.33 16.46
CA PRO A 947 -16.93 -21.38 16.71
C PRO A 947 -16.94 -20.92 18.18
N ALA A 948 -15.98 -20.09 18.61
CA ALA A 948 -15.86 -19.68 20.01
C ALA A 948 -17.13 -19.00 20.58
N SER A 949 -17.89 -18.29 19.73
CA SER A 949 -19.23 -17.76 20.03
C SER A 949 -20.02 -17.56 18.74
N GLY A 950 -21.35 -17.46 18.84
CA GLY A 950 -22.23 -17.17 17.70
C GLY A 950 -22.35 -18.31 16.67
N TRP A 951 -22.67 -17.97 15.43
CA TRP A 951 -22.73 -18.91 14.31
C TRP A 951 -21.57 -18.64 13.35
N GLN A 952 -21.01 -19.69 12.75
CA GLN A 952 -20.11 -19.55 11.60
C GLN A 952 -20.96 -19.51 10.33
N PHE A 953 -21.07 -18.33 9.72
CA PHE A 953 -21.77 -18.16 8.45
C PHE A 953 -20.94 -18.71 7.28
N ILE A 954 -21.61 -19.31 6.29
CA ILE A 954 -21.06 -19.83 5.04
C ILE A 954 -21.93 -19.33 3.90
N ALA A 955 -21.45 -18.32 3.18
CA ALA A 955 -22.14 -17.74 2.02
C ALA A 955 -22.53 -18.81 0.97
N GLY A 956 -23.66 -18.61 0.27
CA GLY A 956 -24.24 -19.61 -0.63
C GLY A 956 -23.32 -20.13 -1.74
N THR A 957 -22.32 -19.34 -2.14
CA THR A 957 -21.31 -19.69 -3.15
C THR A 957 -20.02 -20.29 -2.58
N ASN A 958 -19.85 -20.37 -1.26
CA ASN A 958 -18.60 -20.82 -0.63
C ASN A 958 -18.50 -22.35 -0.56
N THR A 959 -17.97 -22.95 -1.63
CA THR A 959 -17.66 -24.39 -1.74
C THR A 959 -16.33 -24.79 -1.11
N THR A 960 -15.48 -23.83 -0.71
CA THR A 960 -14.25 -24.10 0.08
C THR A 960 -14.59 -24.35 1.55
N GLY A 961 -15.56 -23.59 2.08
CA GLY A 961 -16.07 -23.73 3.44
C GLY A 961 -15.10 -23.27 4.53
N TYR A 962 -15.29 -23.84 5.72
CA TYR A 962 -14.43 -23.64 6.89
C TYR A 962 -14.06 -24.99 7.51
N ALA A 963 -12.78 -25.16 7.84
CA ALA A 963 -12.29 -26.28 8.62
C ALA A 963 -12.34 -25.97 10.11
N PHE A 964 -12.52 -26.99 10.93
CA PHE A 964 -12.36 -26.94 12.39
C PHE A 964 -11.42 -28.04 12.84
N ASN A 965 -10.62 -27.74 13.86
CA ASN A 965 -9.76 -28.69 14.56
C ASN A 965 -9.54 -28.15 15.98
N PHE A 966 -10.14 -28.81 16.98
CA PHE A 966 -10.05 -28.40 18.38
C PHE A 966 -10.12 -29.59 19.32
N ASN A 967 -9.53 -29.47 20.50
CA ASN A 967 -9.66 -30.47 21.55
C ASN A 967 -10.79 -30.06 22.51
N THR A 968 -11.61 -31.02 22.96
CA THR A 968 -12.58 -30.78 24.05
C THR A 968 -12.61 -31.97 25.00
N ALA A 969 -12.71 -31.69 26.30
CA ALA A 969 -12.92 -32.71 27.31
C ALA A 969 -14.38 -33.20 27.26
N VAL A 970 -14.59 -34.51 27.27
CA VAL A 970 -15.91 -35.15 27.29
C VAL A 970 -15.98 -36.12 28.47
N ASN A 971 -17.15 -36.22 29.10
CA ASN A 971 -17.50 -37.34 29.97
C ASN A 971 -18.19 -38.43 29.14
N ALA A 972 -18.14 -39.68 29.60
CA ALA A 972 -18.97 -40.74 29.04
C ALA A 972 -20.46 -40.33 29.08
N GLY A 973 -21.12 -40.34 27.92
CA GLY A 973 -22.49 -39.85 27.74
C GLY A 973 -22.63 -38.40 27.27
N ASP A 974 -21.56 -37.59 27.23
CA ASP A 974 -21.60 -36.24 26.64
C ASP A 974 -21.93 -36.31 25.14
N VAL A 975 -22.71 -35.36 24.65
CA VAL A 975 -23.15 -35.30 23.25
C VAL A 975 -22.63 -34.06 22.54
N LEU A 976 -21.90 -34.27 21.44
CA LEU A 976 -21.47 -33.22 20.50
C LEU A 976 -22.47 -33.12 19.33
N TYR A 977 -23.20 -32.01 19.25
CA TYR A 977 -24.16 -31.68 18.21
C TYR A 977 -23.54 -30.76 17.16
N PHE A 978 -23.42 -31.23 15.93
CA PHE A 978 -22.97 -30.46 14.77
C PHE A 978 -24.24 -29.92 14.08
N LEU A 979 -24.48 -28.62 14.18
CA LEU A 979 -25.72 -27.95 13.80
C LEU A 979 -25.58 -27.21 12.47
N LEU A 980 -26.59 -27.35 11.62
CA LEU A 980 -26.76 -26.62 10.37
C LEU A 980 -28.11 -25.88 10.37
N ASP A 981 -28.05 -24.56 10.22
CA ASP A 981 -29.18 -23.63 10.11
C ASP A 981 -29.18 -22.96 8.74
N GLY A 982 -30.38 -22.68 8.21
CA GLY A 982 -30.59 -22.13 6.85
C GLY A 982 -30.68 -20.60 6.79
N ASN A 983 -30.24 -19.86 7.80
CA ASN A 983 -30.13 -18.39 7.72
C ASN A 983 -31.43 -17.66 7.26
N GLY A 984 -32.59 -18.23 7.63
CA GLY A 984 -33.93 -17.71 7.30
C GLY A 984 -34.58 -18.23 6.01
N GLU A 985 -33.86 -18.89 5.10
CA GLU A 985 -34.40 -19.47 3.86
C GLU A 985 -33.54 -20.68 3.43
N HIS A 986 -34.13 -21.84 3.16
CA HIS A 986 -33.40 -23.10 3.01
C HIS A 986 -33.10 -23.52 1.56
N SER A 987 -33.43 -22.72 0.55
CA SER A 987 -33.23 -23.10 -0.84
C SER A 987 -31.74 -23.15 -1.19
N TYR A 988 -31.32 -24.23 -1.84
CA TYR A 988 -29.92 -24.50 -2.22
C TYR A 988 -28.95 -24.72 -1.04
N ASP A 989 -29.44 -24.98 0.17
CA ASP A 989 -28.60 -25.09 1.38
C ASP A 989 -27.99 -26.46 1.67
N THR A 990 -27.96 -27.37 0.68
CA THR A 990 -27.13 -28.58 0.74
C THR A 990 -25.69 -28.22 1.11
N THR A 991 -25.23 -28.77 2.22
CA THR A 991 -23.95 -28.43 2.84
C THR A 991 -23.21 -29.72 3.19
N ASN A 992 -22.02 -29.87 2.64
CA ASN A 992 -21.09 -30.92 3.02
C ASN A 992 -20.59 -30.58 4.42
N TYR A 993 -20.95 -31.40 5.42
CA TYR A 993 -20.56 -31.17 6.82
C TYR A 993 -20.10 -32.49 7.41
N SER A 994 -18.78 -32.63 7.51
CA SER A 994 -18.11 -33.83 8.02
C SER A 994 -17.32 -33.51 9.28
N ALA A 995 -17.18 -34.53 10.12
CA ALA A 995 -16.46 -34.48 11.38
C ALA A 995 -15.87 -35.86 11.71
N THR A 996 -14.66 -35.84 12.28
CA THR A 996 -13.92 -36.98 12.80
C THR A 996 -13.52 -36.67 14.24
N ILE A 997 -13.80 -37.59 15.16
CA ILE A 997 -13.55 -37.43 16.59
C ILE A 997 -12.57 -38.49 17.05
N VAL A 998 -11.40 -38.09 17.52
CA VAL A 998 -10.30 -38.99 17.90
C VAL A 998 -10.00 -38.81 19.38
N TYR A 999 -10.05 -39.89 20.16
CA TYR A 999 -9.35 -39.93 21.44
C TYR A 999 -7.84 -40.01 21.13
N PRO A 1000 -7.00 -39.04 21.52
CA PRO A 1000 -5.57 -39.05 21.19
C PRO A 1000 -4.83 -40.20 21.89
#